data_AF-A0A2I0WZ45-F1
#
_entry.id   AF-A0A2I0WZ45-F1
#
_cell.length_a   1.000
_cell.length_b   1.000
_cell.length_c   1.000
_cell.angle_alpha   90.00
_cell.angle_beta   90.00
_cell.angle_gamma   90.00
#
_symmetry.space_group_name_H-M   'P 1'
#
loop_
_entity.id
_entity.type
_entity.pdbx_description
1 polymer ?
#
loop_
_entity_poly.entity_id
_entity_poly.type
_entity_poly.pdbx_seq_one_letter_code
_entity_poly.pdbx_strand_id
1 'polypeptide(L)'
;MKMARKQCRVWWPRQLSDYKPSSNLLLFGWCMHSFNSLDIVLAHATSTLEILVNRQQHDIQEILSHADAKMPVALQESSTFSVLGICVLQNSILNTKTMSNQYIDSSSKSRKGKMQCIEVEERSPFECAGRYTCGCEKLDPSMDTQRQDLIRCGNWIQLFSRLQGSSCKEARWIPEFDHIHENGVMLSISGFHLVIYDLPAFSKHHYTLSSGSYSKKAASTPFRNPSWANHFQKPPFTDLEAVVSALNCSDAAKQLLQRRLFEKIPTTHLSLCWLTPKLWYMLAISLASISSVIYIIFQLFYTVLNLKLHKLATIIFKVVFSHTWKHVHIRSCQFLYWPIFLGSGFRSHSNAEFAHRDALRKHSMWSAVAVDVLLGAVFGLAILVNIEFIGYWINFVAHNITENVLRSGCVWLMGVPAGFKLNTELAEFFGMISLDAIQTFSTLWLFMASFLHHFLGGFALSGILFGLTVPAALLIDMLRLVTLHVSTLHWLISFIYSQQIQASASLWRLFRGRKWNPLRQRLDSYDDYSVEQHVVGSLLFTPFLLLLPTTSIFYIFFTLLSTTLILIRFSIEITISILHATPYAEILLWLARRRRFPSGIWFDIISGANSFSSDERRFNGIQETALSILHSKYATLGQIVFPCYARVFGNISTTFSRRLASGILSGQRIPSCLDTYIPSTLPWMHISFREYWRLCYCSIVGCSLS
;
A
#
# COMPACT_ATOMS: atom_id res chain seq x y z
N MET A 1 8.94 -46.13 18.41
CA MET A 1 8.56 -44.74 18.08
C MET A 1 7.31 -44.77 17.23
N LYS A 2 6.20 -44.16 17.68
CA LYS A 2 5.02 -43.99 16.81
C LYS A 2 5.42 -43.01 15.69
N MET A 3 5.37 -43.44 14.42
CA MET A 3 5.48 -42.52 13.30
C MET A 3 4.42 -41.43 13.48
N ALA A 4 4.86 -40.17 13.53
CA ALA A 4 3.95 -39.03 13.61
C ALA A 4 3.07 -39.04 12.33
N ARG A 5 1.77 -39.27 12.50
CA ARG A 5 0.84 -39.27 11.36
C ARG A 5 0.66 -37.82 10.89
N LYS A 6 1.10 -37.51 9.67
CA LYS A 6 0.98 -36.17 9.08
C LYS A 6 -0.42 -35.95 8.50
N GLN A 7 -0.99 -34.76 8.66
CA GLN A 7 -2.19 -34.34 7.93
C GLN A 7 -1.81 -33.86 6.53
N CYS A 8 -2.51 -34.29 5.49
CA CYS A 8 -2.23 -33.88 4.12
C CYS A 8 -3.30 -32.93 3.60
N ARG A 9 -2.88 -31.76 3.10
CA ARG A 9 -3.76 -30.75 2.49
C ARG A 9 -3.37 -30.58 1.02
N VAL A 10 -4.32 -30.82 0.12
CA VAL A 10 -4.13 -30.61 -1.32
C VAL A 10 -4.93 -29.38 -1.74
N TRP A 11 -4.23 -28.40 -2.31
CA TRP A 11 -4.83 -27.18 -2.86
C TRP A 11 -5.06 -27.38 -4.35
N TRP A 12 -6.32 -27.49 -4.75
CA TRP A 12 -6.75 -27.85 -6.08
C TRP A 12 -7.35 -26.65 -6.84
N PRO A 13 -6.80 -26.28 -8.01
CA PRO A 13 -7.35 -25.19 -8.80
C PRO A 13 -8.72 -25.55 -9.40
N ARG A 14 -9.73 -24.69 -9.18
CA ARG A 14 -11.11 -24.87 -9.65
C ARG A 14 -11.24 -25.16 -11.15
N GLN A 15 -10.40 -24.54 -11.98
CA GLN A 15 -10.42 -24.74 -13.43
C GLN A 15 -10.19 -26.20 -13.86
N LEU A 16 -9.47 -26.98 -13.05
CA LEU A 16 -9.22 -28.39 -13.35
C LEU A 16 -10.44 -29.29 -13.10
N SER A 17 -11.39 -28.84 -12.27
CA SER A 17 -12.63 -29.56 -11.98
C SER A 17 -13.80 -29.18 -12.91
N ASP A 18 -13.62 -28.21 -13.81
CA ASP A 18 -14.65 -27.73 -14.76
C ASP A 18 -14.82 -28.66 -15.98
N TYR A 19 -13.75 -29.37 -16.36
CA TYR A 19 -13.72 -30.29 -17.50
C TYR A 19 -13.23 -31.67 -17.08
N LYS A 20 -13.89 -32.73 -17.54
CA LYS A 20 -13.44 -34.11 -17.31
C LYS A 20 -12.24 -34.39 -18.22
N PRO A 21 -11.07 -34.81 -17.68
CA PRO A 21 -9.92 -35.15 -18.50
C PRO A 21 -10.17 -36.44 -19.29
N SER A 22 -9.67 -36.49 -20.53
CA SER A 22 -9.77 -37.65 -21.43
C SER A 22 -8.67 -38.70 -21.20
N SER A 23 -7.66 -38.37 -20.40
CA SER A 23 -6.43 -39.15 -20.18
C SER A 23 -5.86 -38.89 -18.78
N ASN A 24 -4.84 -39.66 -18.38
CA ASN A 24 -4.11 -39.43 -17.13
C ASN A 24 -3.47 -38.02 -17.13
N LEU A 25 -3.57 -37.34 -16.00
CA LEU A 25 -3.04 -35.98 -15.84
C LEU A 25 -1.74 -36.01 -15.06
N LEU A 26 -0.69 -35.39 -15.60
CA LEU A 26 0.55 -35.11 -14.87
C LEU A 26 0.38 -33.80 -14.10
N LEU A 27 0.76 -33.80 -12.82
CA LEU A 27 0.53 -32.72 -11.86
C LEU A 27 1.82 -31.92 -11.63
N PHE A 28 1.72 -30.60 -11.72
CA PHE A 28 2.83 -29.67 -11.49
C PHE A 28 2.50 -28.70 -10.35
N GLY A 29 3.46 -28.44 -9.45
CA GLY A 29 3.24 -27.55 -8.31
C GLY A 29 4.35 -27.57 -7.28
N TRP A 30 3.99 -27.22 -6.04
CA TRP A 30 4.90 -27.13 -4.91
C TRP A 30 4.47 -28.09 -3.79
N CYS A 31 5.45 -28.61 -3.06
CA CYS A 31 5.25 -29.44 -1.89
C CYS A 31 5.95 -28.81 -0.69
N MET A 32 5.18 -28.42 0.33
CA MET A 32 5.66 -27.74 1.53
C MET A 32 5.52 -28.65 2.74
N HIS A 33 6.61 -28.78 3.48
CA HIS A 33 6.69 -29.66 4.64
C HIS A 33 6.67 -28.83 5.93
N SER A 34 5.72 -29.14 6.80
CA SER A 34 5.72 -28.67 8.18
C SER A 34 5.82 -29.87 9.13
N PHE A 35 6.17 -29.65 10.39
CA PHE A 35 6.36 -30.72 11.38
C PHE A 35 5.17 -31.68 11.49
N ASN A 36 3.94 -31.19 11.32
CA ASN A 36 2.70 -31.98 11.48
C ASN A 36 1.80 -32.01 10.23
N SER A 37 2.08 -31.24 9.18
CA SER A 37 1.25 -31.19 7.97
C SER A 37 2.06 -31.13 6.67
N LEU A 38 1.51 -31.73 5.62
CA LEU A 38 2.03 -31.72 4.26
C LEU A 38 1.08 -30.91 3.37
N ASP A 39 1.56 -29.80 2.83
CA ASP A 39 0.77 -28.91 1.97
C ASP A 39 1.24 -29.04 0.52
N ILE A 40 0.33 -29.46 -0.36
CA ILE A 40 0.61 -29.64 -1.77
C ILE A 40 -0.21 -28.62 -2.54
N VAL A 41 0.48 -27.68 -3.20
CA VAL A 41 -0.15 -26.63 -3.99
C VAL A 41 -0.01 -26.94 -5.47
N LEU A 42 -1.11 -27.30 -6.11
CA LEU A 42 -1.13 -27.60 -7.54
C LEU A 42 -1.29 -26.30 -8.33
N ALA A 43 -0.42 -26.07 -9.31
CA ALA A 43 -0.49 -24.92 -10.21
C ALA A 43 -1.13 -25.27 -11.56
N HIS A 44 -0.77 -26.43 -12.12
CA HIS A 44 -1.27 -26.89 -13.41
C HIS A 44 -1.32 -28.42 -13.48
N ALA A 45 -2.18 -28.94 -14.37
CA ALA A 45 -2.25 -30.34 -14.72
C ALA A 45 -2.41 -30.47 -16.24
N THR A 46 -1.61 -31.36 -16.85
CA THR A 46 -1.56 -31.55 -18.31
C THR A 46 -1.76 -33.03 -18.64
N SER A 47 -2.42 -33.33 -19.77
CA SER A 47 -2.57 -34.70 -20.28
C SER A 47 -1.21 -35.33 -20.59
N THR A 48 -0.98 -36.57 -20.15
CA THR A 48 0.25 -37.31 -20.46
C THR A 48 0.47 -37.50 -21.97
N LEU A 49 -0.61 -37.65 -22.74
CA LEU A 49 -0.57 -37.77 -24.21
C LEU A 49 -0.10 -36.49 -24.90
N GLU A 50 -0.46 -35.31 -24.38
CA GLU A 50 -0.05 -34.03 -24.97
C GLU A 50 1.45 -33.76 -24.80
N ILE A 51 2.04 -34.24 -23.70
CA ILE A 51 3.48 -34.13 -23.43
C ILE A 51 4.28 -35.10 -24.32
N LEU A 52 3.75 -36.31 -24.56
CA LEU A 52 4.38 -37.33 -25.40
C LEU A 52 4.49 -36.91 -26.87
N VAL A 53 3.52 -36.16 -27.39
CA VAL A 53 3.50 -35.71 -28.80
C VAL A 53 4.52 -34.59 -29.06
N ASN A 54 4.85 -33.76 -28.08
CA ASN A 54 5.74 -32.59 -28.24
C ASN A 54 7.20 -32.82 -27.80
N ARG A 55 7.61 -34.07 -27.61
CA ARG A 55 8.89 -34.49 -27.00
C ARG A 55 10.17 -34.19 -27.79
N GLN A 56 10.14 -33.36 -28.84
CA GLN A 56 11.28 -33.21 -29.73
C GLN A 56 12.28 -32.08 -29.42
N GLN A 57 12.21 -31.33 -28.31
CA GLN A 57 13.17 -30.22 -28.16
C GLN A 57 13.66 -29.75 -26.77
N HIS A 58 13.08 -30.14 -25.62
CA HIS A 58 13.54 -29.59 -24.32
C HIS A 58 13.46 -30.56 -23.12
N ASP A 59 14.49 -30.54 -22.27
CA ASP A 59 14.51 -31.24 -20.97
C ASP A 59 13.47 -30.61 -20.02
N ILE A 60 12.49 -31.40 -19.57
CA ILE A 60 11.43 -30.95 -18.65
C ILE A 60 12.03 -30.34 -17.38
N GLN A 61 13.16 -30.86 -16.90
CA GLN A 61 13.88 -30.33 -15.74
C GLN A 61 14.44 -28.91 -15.97
N GLU A 62 14.88 -28.60 -17.19
CA GLU A 62 15.33 -27.26 -17.57
C GLU A 62 14.16 -26.26 -17.60
N ILE A 63 12.99 -26.69 -18.11
CA ILE A 63 11.77 -25.89 -18.09
C ILE A 63 11.31 -25.59 -16.64
N LEU A 64 11.36 -26.60 -15.76
CA LEU A 64 10.96 -26.45 -14.35
C LEU A 64 11.91 -25.54 -13.58
N SER A 65 13.22 -25.74 -13.71
CA SER A 65 14.23 -24.86 -13.09
C SER A 65 14.16 -23.42 -13.61
N HIS A 66 13.85 -23.23 -14.90
CA HIS A 66 13.62 -21.90 -15.46
C HIS A 66 12.33 -21.24 -14.93
N ALA A 67 11.26 -22.01 -14.74
CA ALA A 67 10.03 -21.53 -14.15
C ALA A 67 10.25 -21.15 -12.67
N ASP A 68 10.95 -22.00 -11.91
CA ASP A 68 11.30 -21.77 -10.51
C ASP A 68 12.19 -20.53 -10.35
N ALA A 69 13.17 -20.34 -11.22
CA ALA A 69 14.05 -19.16 -11.22
C ALA A 69 13.31 -17.81 -11.38
N LYS A 70 12.08 -17.83 -11.91
CA LYS A 70 11.21 -16.65 -12.05
C LYS A 70 10.27 -16.44 -10.85
N MET A 71 10.21 -17.38 -9.90
CA MET A 71 9.40 -17.27 -8.69
C MET A 71 10.06 -16.38 -7.63
N PRO A 72 9.31 -15.91 -6.62
CA PRO A 72 9.89 -15.14 -5.51
C PRO A 72 10.91 -15.95 -4.70
N VAL A 73 11.98 -15.29 -4.24
CA VAL A 73 13.05 -15.91 -3.44
C VAL A 73 12.52 -16.62 -2.19
N ALA A 74 11.57 -16.01 -1.47
CA ALA A 74 10.94 -16.62 -0.30
C ALA A 74 10.20 -17.94 -0.62
N LEU A 75 9.67 -18.09 -1.84
CA LEU A 75 9.03 -19.34 -2.27
C LEU A 75 10.10 -20.38 -2.63
N GLN A 76 11.16 -19.99 -3.36
CA GLN A 76 12.28 -20.85 -3.72
C GLN A 76 12.99 -21.45 -2.49
N GLU A 77 13.15 -20.66 -1.42
CA GLU A 77 13.70 -21.11 -0.14
C GLU A 77 12.81 -22.13 0.57
N SER A 78 11.49 -22.05 0.35
CA SER A 78 10.51 -22.93 1.01
C SER A 78 10.20 -24.22 0.25
N SER A 79 10.19 -24.18 -1.09
CA SER A 79 9.87 -25.34 -1.93
C SER A 79 10.24 -25.08 -3.39
N THR A 80 10.76 -26.10 -4.09
CA THR A 80 11.06 -26.05 -5.53
C THR A 80 9.84 -26.44 -6.36
N PHE A 81 9.64 -25.74 -7.49
CA PHE A 81 8.60 -26.12 -8.45
C PHE A 81 8.95 -27.45 -9.13
N SER A 82 8.10 -28.46 -8.97
CA SER A 82 8.39 -29.83 -9.39
C SER A 82 7.17 -30.57 -9.96
N VAL A 83 7.44 -31.73 -10.57
CA VAL A 83 6.40 -32.70 -10.92
C VAL A 83 5.96 -33.40 -9.64
N LEU A 84 4.71 -33.20 -9.25
CA LEU A 84 4.16 -33.70 -7.99
C LEU A 84 3.59 -35.11 -8.13
N GLY A 85 3.16 -35.53 -9.32
CA GLY A 85 2.64 -36.88 -9.54
C GLY A 85 1.62 -37.01 -10.67
N ILE A 86 0.75 -38.04 -10.61
CA ILE A 86 -0.23 -38.36 -11.66
C ILE A 86 -1.63 -38.55 -11.07
N CYS A 87 -2.63 -37.99 -11.73
CA CYS A 87 -4.03 -38.31 -11.52
C CYS A 87 -4.52 -39.32 -12.57
N VAL A 88 -4.97 -40.50 -12.13
CA VAL A 88 -5.40 -41.62 -12.99
C VAL A 88 -6.91 -41.59 -13.17
N LEU A 89 -7.37 -41.71 -14.42
CA LEU A 89 -8.80 -41.73 -14.76
C LEU A 89 -9.36 -43.16 -14.64
N GLN A 90 -10.39 -43.36 -13.82
CA GLN A 90 -10.97 -44.67 -13.49
C GLN A 90 -11.80 -45.33 -14.63
N ASN A 91 -11.54 -44.98 -15.90
CA ASN A 91 -12.17 -45.66 -17.04
C ASN A 91 -11.41 -46.93 -17.47
N SER A 92 -10.15 -47.13 -17.05
CA SER A 92 -9.38 -48.34 -17.39
C SER A 92 -9.76 -49.58 -16.58
N ILE A 93 -10.46 -49.43 -15.44
CA ILE A 93 -10.73 -50.53 -14.50
C ILE A 93 -12.01 -51.31 -14.87
N LEU A 94 -12.93 -50.73 -15.64
CA LEU A 94 -14.22 -51.41 -15.92
C LEU A 94 -14.13 -52.51 -16.98
N ASN A 95 -13.10 -52.51 -17.84
CA ASN A 95 -12.98 -53.53 -18.90
C ASN A 95 -12.33 -54.85 -18.46
N THR A 96 -11.81 -54.94 -17.23
CA THR A 96 -11.15 -56.16 -16.74
C THR A 96 -11.97 -56.99 -15.75
N LYS A 97 -13.15 -56.50 -15.32
CA LYS A 97 -14.04 -57.25 -14.42
C LYS A 97 -15.24 -57.92 -15.09
N THR A 98 -15.46 -57.71 -16.38
CA THR A 98 -16.59 -58.30 -17.15
C THR A 98 -16.21 -59.51 -18.00
N MET A 99 -14.97 -60.02 -17.92
CA MET A 99 -14.49 -61.19 -18.67
C MET A 99 -13.92 -62.29 -17.76
N SER A 100 -14.43 -62.44 -16.53
CA SER A 100 -14.03 -63.54 -15.62
C SER A 100 -15.19 -64.36 -15.06
N ASN A 101 -16.36 -64.34 -15.71
CA ASN A 101 -17.48 -65.21 -15.37
C ASN A 101 -18.18 -65.66 -16.66
N GLN A 102 -17.59 -66.61 -17.38
CA GLN A 102 -18.30 -67.57 -18.23
C GLN A 102 -17.34 -68.63 -18.74
N TYR A 103 -17.80 -69.89 -18.71
CA TYR A 103 -17.20 -71.14 -19.20
C TYR A 103 -16.30 -71.95 -18.27
N ILE A 104 -16.97 -72.74 -17.43
CA ILE A 104 -16.62 -74.14 -17.18
C ILE A 104 -17.65 -74.96 -17.98
N ASP A 105 -17.23 -75.71 -19.02
CA ASP A 105 -17.23 -77.17 -18.96
C ASP A 105 -16.81 -77.89 -20.27
N SER A 106 -16.05 -78.97 -20.06
CA SER A 106 -16.00 -80.24 -20.82
C SER A 106 -15.24 -80.38 -22.16
N SER A 107 -14.01 -80.90 -22.02
CA SER A 107 -13.52 -82.20 -22.52
C SER A 107 -13.45 -82.58 -24.02
N SER A 108 -12.19 -82.73 -24.47
CA SER A 108 -11.58 -83.98 -24.98
C SER A 108 -11.41 -84.25 -26.49
N LYS A 109 -10.18 -84.73 -26.78
CA LYS A 109 -9.70 -85.68 -27.80
C LYS A 109 -9.01 -85.15 -29.08
N SER A 110 -7.77 -85.62 -29.14
CA SER A 110 -6.76 -85.72 -30.22
C SER A 110 -7.24 -86.09 -31.63
N ARG A 111 -6.50 -85.62 -32.64
CA ARG A 111 -5.73 -86.48 -33.58
C ARG A 111 -4.83 -85.67 -34.54
N LYS A 112 -3.76 -86.37 -34.96
CA LYS A 112 -2.60 -85.97 -35.77
C LYS A 112 -2.95 -85.52 -37.20
N GLY A 113 -2.18 -84.58 -37.73
CA GLY A 113 -2.09 -84.26 -39.16
C GLY A 113 -0.79 -83.52 -39.48
N LYS A 114 -0.08 -83.95 -40.53
CA LYS A 114 1.31 -83.61 -40.88
C LYS A 114 1.52 -82.15 -41.31
N MET A 115 2.70 -81.66 -40.93
CA MET A 115 3.39 -80.43 -41.29
C MET A 115 4.03 -80.51 -42.69
N GLN A 116 3.88 -79.47 -43.50
CA GLN A 116 4.97 -79.00 -44.37
C GLN A 116 4.79 -77.51 -44.76
N CYS A 117 5.89 -76.75 -44.57
CA CYS A 117 6.30 -75.54 -45.28
C CYS A 117 5.60 -74.20 -44.96
N ILE A 118 6.20 -73.39 -44.08
CA ILE A 118 7.14 -72.29 -44.42
C ILE A 118 7.33 -71.41 -43.17
N GLU A 119 8.58 -71.22 -42.79
CA GLU A 119 9.01 -70.35 -41.69
C GLU A 119 8.79 -68.87 -42.04
N VAL A 120 7.97 -68.19 -41.23
CA VAL A 120 8.08 -66.75 -40.98
C VAL A 120 7.88 -66.57 -39.48
N GLU A 121 8.89 -66.01 -38.81
CA GLU A 121 8.90 -65.72 -37.37
C GLU A 121 7.72 -64.81 -36.96
N GLU A 122 6.69 -65.40 -36.35
CA GLU A 122 5.71 -64.66 -35.55
C GLU A 122 6.16 -64.65 -34.07
N ARG A 123 6.75 -63.54 -33.63
CA ARG A 123 6.87 -63.24 -32.20
C ARG A 123 5.52 -62.76 -31.67
N SER A 124 4.97 -63.51 -30.73
CA SER A 124 3.80 -63.21 -29.90
C SER A 124 3.84 -61.82 -29.25
N PRO A 125 2.74 -61.03 -29.29
CA PRO A 125 2.60 -59.79 -28.53
C PRO A 125 1.80 -60.04 -27.25
N PHE A 126 2.36 -60.76 -26.28
CA PHE A 126 1.80 -60.85 -24.93
C PHE A 126 2.91 -61.09 -23.93
N GLU A 127 3.49 -60.02 -23.38
CA GLU A 127 4.20 -60.11 -22.11
C GLU A 127 4.33 -58.74 -21.42
N CYS A 128 3.91 -58.72 -20.15
CA CYS A 128 4.37 -57.82 -19.08
C CYS A 128 3.75 -56.41 -18.90
N ALA A 129 2.46 -56.33 -18.61
CA ALA A 129 1.95 -55.29 -17.69
C ALA A 129 2.21 -55.69 -16.22
N GLY A 130 3.46 -55.54 -15.76
CA GLY A 130 3.83 -55.82 -14.36
C GLY A 130 3.33 -54.73 -13.41
N ARG A 131 2.59 -55.10 -12.36
CA ARG A 131 2.24 -54.17 -11.26
C ARG A 131 3.43 -53.94 -10.33
N TYR A 132 3.59 -52.72 -9.82
CA TYR A 132 4.55 -52.41 -8.76
C TYR A 132 4.09 -52.96 -7.40
N THR A 133 5.01 -53.10 -6.44
CA THR A 133 4.76 -53.54 -5.06
C THR A 133 3.80 -52.63 -4.27
N CYS A 134 3.54 -51.42 -4.76
CA CYS A 134 2.56 -50.46 -4.23
C CYS A 134 1.18 -50.50 -4.95
N GLY A 135 0.99 -51.34 -5.97
CA GLY A 135 -0.28 -51.47 -6.70
C GLY A 135 -0.49 -50.53 -7.89
N CYS A 136 0.47 -49.64 -8.23
CA CYS A 136 0.36 -48.74 -9.37
C CYS A 136 0.53 -49.46 -10.73
N GLU A 137 -0.20 -49.02 -11.77
CA GLU A 137 0.02 -49.43 -13.17
C GLU A 137 1.34 -48.86 -13.74
N LYS A 138 2.05 -49.69 -14.50
CA LYS A 138 3.17 -49.26 -15.38
C LYS A 138 2.61 -48.38 -16.49
N LEU A 139 3.22 -47.21 -16.68
CA LEU A 139 2.95 -46.36 -17.83
C LEU A 139 3.97 -46.68 -18.93
N ASP A 140 3.85 -46.05 -20.10
CA ASP A 140 4.75 -46.29 -21.23
C ASP A 140 6.23 -46.34 -20.81
N PRO A 141 7.04 -47.25 -21.40
CA PRO A 141 8.39 -47.60 -20.93
C PRO A 141 9.40 -46.43 -20.94
N SER A 142 9.09 -45.32 -21.62
CA SER A 142 9.92 -44.11 -21.65
C SER A 142 9.57 -43.06 -20.58
N MET A 143 8.40 -43.16 -19.95
CA MET A 143 8.02 -42.37 -18.78
C MET A 143 8.35 -43.11 -17.48
N ASP A 144 8.42 -44.44 -17.51
CA ASP A 144 8.76 -45.27 -16.35
C ASP A 144 10.18 -45.02 -15.83
N THR A 145 11.17 -44.73 -16.69
CA THR A 145 12.54 -44.40 -16.26
C THR A 145 12.60 -43.05 -15.53
N GLN A 146 12.00 -42.00 -16.10
CA GLN A 146 11.91 -40.67 -15.46
C GLN A 146 11.02 -40.69 -14.20
N ARG A 147 9.94 -41.49 -14.20
CA ARG A 147 9.09 -41.71 -13.03
C ARG A 147 9.86 -42.41 -11.91
N GLN A 148 10.69 -43.40 -12.22
CA GLN A 148 11.54 -44.07 -11.23
C GLN A 148 12.60 -43.13 -10.64
N ASP A 149 13.18 -42.23 -11.45
CA ASP A 149 14.11 -41.22 -10.96
C ASP A 149 13.40 -40.15 -10.10
N LEU A 150 12.20 -39.72 -10.49
CA LEU A 150 11.37 -38.78 -9.71
C LEU A 150 10.84 -39.39 -8.40
N ILE A 151 10.48 -40.67 -8.39
CA ILE A 151 10.06 -41.40 -7.19
C ILE A 151 11.25 -41.68 -6.26
N ARG A 152 12.44 -41.95 -6.82
CA ARG A 152 13.67 -42.17 -6.03
C ARG A 152 14.20 -40.89 -5.37
N CYS A 153 13.99 -39.74 -5.99
CA CYS A 153 14.63 -38.48 -5.60
C CYS A 153 13.65 -37.38 -5.14
N GLY A 154 12.35 -37.65 -5.01
CA GLY A 154 11.36 -36.62 -4.65
C GLY A 154 10.02 -37.14 -4.12
N ASN A 155 9.09 -36.20 -3.97
CA ASN A 155 7.73 -36.46 -3.51
C ASN A 155 6.80 -36.78 -4.69
N TRP A 156 6.12 -37.92 -4.62
CA TRP A 156 5.23 -38.39 -5.68
C TRP A 156 3.84 -38.73 -5.14
N ILE A 157 2.80 -38.15 -5.75
CA ILE A 157 1.40 -38.30 -5.33
C ILE A 157 0.62 -39.01 -6.43
N GLN A 158 -0.17 -40.02 -6.05
CA GLN A 158 -1.17 -40.60 -6.94
C GLN A 158 -2.57 -40.21 -6.47
N LEU A 159 -3.39 -39.69 -7.39
CA LEU A 159 -4.78 -39.31 -7.16
C LEU A 159 -5.71 -40.07 -8.13
N PHE A 160 -6.90 -40.46 -7.69
CA PHE A 160 -7.93 -41.06 -8.55
C PHE A 160 -9.04 -40.06 -8.85
N SER A 161 -9.57 -40.06 -10.08
CA SER A 161 -10.75 -39.27 -10.42
C SER A 161 -12.03 -40.06 -10.13
N ARG A 162 -12.90 -39.57 -9.23
CA ARG A 162 -14.24 -40.12 -9.00
C ARG A 162 -15.33 -39.17 -9.50
N LEU A 163 -16.33 -39.71 -10.20
CA LEU A 163 -17.54 -38.98 -10.58
C LEU A 163 -18.44 -38.79 -9.35
N GLN A 164 -18.79 -37.54 -9.04
CA GLN A 164 -19.69 -37.23 -7.93
C GLN A 164 -21.14 -37.15 -8.41
N GLY A 165 -22.04 -37.84 -7.70
CA GLY A 165 -23.48 -37.66 -7.84
C GLY A 165 -23.95 -36.38 -7.14
N SER A 166 -24.49 -35.45 -7.93
CA SER A 166 -25.48 -34.40 -7.59
C SER A 166 -25.34 -33.48 -6.36
N SER A 167 -24.28 -33.47 -5.55
CA SER A 167 -24.25 -32.64 -4.33
C SER A 167 -23.45 -31.33 -4.40
N CYS A 168 -22.53 -31.14 -5.35
CA CYS A 168 -21.78 -29.90 -5.50
C CYS A 168 -22.15 -29.20 -6.82
N LYS A 169 -22.88 -28.07 -6.75
CA LYS A 169 -23.26 -27.29 -7.97
C LYS A 169 -22.06 -26.65 -8.68
N GLU A 170 -20.88 -26.69 -8.08
CA GLU A 170 -19.73 -25.84 -8.43
C GLU A 170 -18.52 -26.55 -9.06
N ALA A 171 -18.47 -27.90 -9.06
CA ALA A 171 -17.39 -28.70 -9.64
C ALA A 171 -17.93 -30.01 -10.25
N ARG A 172 -17.45 -30.42 -11.45
CA ARG A 172 -17.97 -31.61 -12.16
C ARG A 172 -17.32 -32.92 -11.73
N TRP A 173 -16.09 -32.88 -11.21
CA TRP A 173 -15.38 -34.04 -10.67
C TRP A 173 -14.36 -33.60 -9.62
N ILE A 174 -14.02 -34.48 -8.69
CA ILE A 174 -13.08 -34.22 -7.59
C ILE A 174 -12.09 -35.38 -7.49
N PRO A 175 -10.78 -35.13 -7.31
CA PRO A 175 -9.80 -36.19 -7.09
C PRO A 175 -9.93 -36.77 -5.66
N GLU A 176 -10.00 -38.09 -5.56
CA GLU A 176 -9.82 -38.83 -4.31
C GLU A 176 -8.35 -39.22 -4.14
N PHE A 177 -7.92 -39.25 -2.89
CA PHE A 177 -6.55 -39.53 -2.50
C PHE A 177 -6.26 -41.04 -2.47
N ASP A 178 -5.16 -41.49 -3.08
CA ASP A 178 -4.70 -42.88 -3.06
C ASP A 178 -3.53 -43.06 -2.08
N HIS A 179 -2.34 -42.56 -2.44
CA HIS A 179 -1.14 -42.63 -1.59
C HIS A 179 -0.05 -41.61 -2.02
N ILE A 180 0.87 -41.26 -1.10
CA ILE A 180 2.04 -40.41 -1.34
C ILE A 180 3.31 -41.20 -1.07
N HIS A 181 4.30 -41.05 -1.95
CA HIS A 181 5.68 -41.50 -1.75
C HIS A 181 6.57 -40.29 -1.45
N GLU A 182 7.39 -40.37 -0.40
CA GLU A 182 8.45 -39.41 -0.07
C GLU A 182 9.78 -40.20 -0.15
N ASN A 183 10.66 -39.84 -1.08
CA ASN A 183 11.96 -40.51 -1.32
C ASN A 183 11.83 -42.05 -1.45
N GLY A 184 10.80 -42.51 -2.17
CA GLY A 184 10.53 -43.94 -2.39
C GLY A 184 9.83 -44.70 -1.25
N VAL A 185 9.43 -44.04 -0.17
CA VAL A 185 8.70 -44.65 0.96
C VAL A 185 7.26 -44.12 1.06
N MET A 186 6.28 -45.01 1.24
CA MET A 186 4.86 -44.66 1.36
C MET A 186 4.57 -43.99 2.72
N LEU A 187 4.00 -42.78 2.71
CA LEU A 187 3.65 -42.03 3.91
C LEU A 187 2.31 -42.46 4.51
N SER A 188 2.27 -42.69 5.83
CA SER A 188 1.01 -42.90 6.56
C SER A 188 0.37 -41.55 6.93
N ILE A 189 -0.67 -41.17 6.19
CA ILE A 189 -1.42 -39.93 6.40
C ILE A 189 -2.53 -40.18 7.44
N SER A 190 -2.81 -39.21 8.31
CA SER A 190 -3.90 -39.29 9.31
C SER A 190 -5.24 -38.76 8.80
N GLY A 191 -5.23 -37.79 7.88
CA GLY A 191 -6.44 -37.23 7.26
C GLY A 191 -6.11 -36.45 5.99
N PHE A 192 -7.03 -36.50 5.03
CA PHE A 192 -6.93 -35.83 3.74
C PHE A 192 -7.93 -34.67 3.66
N HIS A 193 -7.42 -33.46 3.39
CA HIS A 193 -8.23 -32.27 3.23
C HIS A 193 -8.01 -31.66 1.85
N LEU A 194 -9.07 -31.58 1.06
CA LEU A 194 -9.04 -30.99 -0.27
C LEU A 194 -9.57 -29.56 -0.20
N VAL A 195 -8.74 -28.59 -0.62
CA VAL A 195 -9.10 -27.18 -0.69
C VAL A 195 -9.21 -26.75 -2.15
N ILE A 196 -10.40 -26.40 -2.60
CA ILE A 196 -10.60 -25.84 -3.95
C ILE A 196 -10.33 -24.34 -3.90
N TYR A 197 -9.50 -23.83 -4.81
CA TYR A 197 -9.20 -22.40 -4.92
C TYR A 197 -9.36 -21.86 -6.34
N ASP A 198 -9.72 -20.57 -6.45
CA ASP A 198 -9.75 -19.86 -7.74
C ASP A 198 -8.35 -19.36 -8.10
N LEU A 199 -7.87 -19.64 -9.33
CA LEU A 199 -6.54 -19.20 -9.78
C LEU A 199 -6.41 -17.68 -9.69
N PRO A 200 -5.47 -17.16 -8.87
CA PRO A 200 -5.24 -15.73 -8.76
C PRO A 200 -4.57 -15.22 -10.02
N ALA A 201 -5.14 -14.16 -10.59
CA ALA A 201 -4.60 -13.51 -11.77
C ALA A 201 -4.45 -12.02 -11.50
N PHE A 202 -3.37 -11.44 -12.04
CA PHE A 202 -3.16 -9.99 -11.98
C PHE A 202 -4.42 -9.26 -12.49
N SER A 203 -4.85 -8.23 -11.77
CA SER A 203 -6.08 -7.44 -11.99
C SER A 203 -7.44 -8.10 -11.68
N LYS A 204 -7.49 -9.40 -11.33
CA LYS A 204 -8.73 -10.11 -10.96
C LYS A 204 -8.86 -10.27 -9.44
N HIS A 205 -8.00 -11.10 -8.84
CA HIS A 205 -7.96 -11.36 -7.39
C HIS A 205 -6.61 -11.98 -7.00
N HIS A 206 -6.27 -11.86 -5.73
CA HIS A 206 -5.14 -12.54 -5.09
C HIS A 206 -5.53 -12.89 -3.65
N TYR A 207 -4.73 -13.69 -2.96
CA TYR A 207 -4.97 -14.06 -1.57
C TYR A 207 -3.99 -13.35 -0.65
N THR A 208 -4.47 -12.87 0.50
CA THR A 208 -3.64 -12.22 1.53
C THR A 208 -4.00 -12.76 2.90
N LEU A 209 -2.96 -13.12 3.65
CA LEU A 209 -3.07 -13.75 4.97
C LEU A 209 -3.22 -12.73 6.10
N SER A 210 -2.54 -11.60 5.95
CA SER A 210 -2.54 -10.51 6.90
C SER A 210 -3.31 -9.33 6.33
N SER A 211 -3.98 -8.55 7.19
CA SER A 211 -4.25 -7.14 6.91
C SER A 211 -2.94 -6.32 6.95
N GLY A 212 -1.87 -6.87 6.36
CA GLY A 212 -0.50 -6.41 6.38
C GLY A 212 -0.33 -5.18 5.51
N SER A 213 -0.71 -4.05 6.10
CA SER A 213 -0.45 -2.65 5.74
C SER A 213 -1.58 -1.79 6.33
N TYR A 214 -2.80 -2.32 6.29
CA TYR A 214 -4.02 -1.54 6.44
C TYR A 214 -4.69 -1.61 7.81
N SER A 215 -4.20 -2.46 8.71
CA SER A 215 -4.73 -2.55 10.07
C SER A 215 -3.68 -3.21 10.96
N LYS A 216 -2.77 -2.41 11.52
CA LYS A 216 -2.08 -2.81 12.77
C LYS A 216 -2.88 -2.42 14.03
N LYS A 217 -4.07 -1.81 13.88
CA LYS A 217 -4.90 -1.33 15.00
C LYS A 217 -6.38 -1.70 14.98
N ALA A 218 -6.92 -2.33 13.92
CA ALA A 218 -8.30 -2.86 13.93
C ALA A 218 -8.37 -4.33 14.39
N ALA A 219 -7.37 -4.79 15.14
CA ALA A 219 -7.45 -6.01 15.93
C ALA A 219 -8.19 -5.73 17.25
N SER A 220 -9.46 -5.34 17.15
CA SER A 220 -10.37 -5.27 18.30
C SER A 220 -11.84 -5.42 17.91
N THR A 221 -12.11 -6.19 16.85
CA THR A 221 -13.36 -6.97 16.86
C THR A 221 -12.96 -8.40 17.19
N PRO A 222 -13.23 -8.88 18.42
CA PRO A 222 -13.00 -10.27 18.72
C PRO A 222 -13.83 -11.07 17.71
N PHE A 223 -13.18 -12.05 17.08
CA PHE A 223 -13.88 -13.09 16.34
C PHE A 223 -15.09 -13.51 17.18
N ARG A 224 -16.30 -13.27 16.68
CA ARG A 224 -17.50 -13.87 17.26
C ARG A 224 -17.38 -15.34 16.92
N ASN A 225 -16.71 -16.09 17.80
CA ASN A 225 -16.50 -17.52 17.64
C ASN A 225 -17.87 -18.17 17.46
N PRO A 226 -18.18 -18.72 16.28
CA PRO A 226 -19.36 -19.55 16.15
C PRO A 226 -19.14 -20.83 16.99
N SER A 227 -20.22 -21.35 17.57
CA SER A 227 -20.26 -22.42 18.57
C SER A 227 -19.61 -23.75 18.16
N TRP A 228 -19.19 -23.91 16.90
CA TRP A 228 -18.51 -25.11 16.38
C TRP A 228 -16.98 -25.08 16.55
N ALA A 229 -16.38 -23.95 16.94
CA ALA A 229 -14.92 -23.83 17.14
C ALA A 229 -14.36 -24.69 18.30
N ASN A 230 -15.23 -25.35 19.08
CA ASN A 230 -14.85 -26.27 20.14
C ASN A 230 -14.74 -27.73 19.68
N HIS A 231 -15.22 -28.09 18.48
CA HIS A 231 -15.30 -29.50 18.05
C HIS A 231 -14.13 -29.99 17.19
N PHE A 232 -13.28 -29.09 16.69
CA PHE A 232 -12.05 -29.46 16.01
C PHE A 232 -10.89 -28.72 16.68
N GLN A 233 -9.98 -29.48 17.28
CA GLN A 233 -8.71 -28.95 17.79
C GLN A 233 -8.08 -28.09 16.69
N LYS A 234 -7.81 -26.82 17.00
CA LYS A 234 -7.18 -25.84 16.11
C LYS A 234 -6.06 -26.53 15.29
N PRO A 235 -6.13 -26.60 13.95
CA PRO A 235 -4.94 -26.97 13.20
C PRO A 235 -3.92 -25.83 13.40
N PRO A 236 -2.67 -26.13 13.81
CA PRO A 236 -1.64 -25.13 13.94
C PRO A 236 -1.22 -24.69 12.53
N PHE A 237 -1.77 -23.57 12.05
CA PHE A 237 -1.41 -22.95 10.77
C PHE A 237 -0.05 -22.25 10.90
N THR A 238 1.05 -23.00 10.96
CA THR A 238 2.39 -22.42 11.17
C THR A 238 3.05 -21.89 9.90
N ASP A 239 2.71 -22.39 8.70
CA ASP A 239 3.39 -22.01 7.43
C ASP A 239 2.44 -21.56 6.30
N LEU A 240 1.27 -20.98 6.63
CA LEU A 240 0.30 -20.57 5.59
C LEU A 240 0.88 -19.47 4.65
N GLU A 241 1.87 -18.70 5.09
CA GLU A 241 2.48 -17.63 4.28
C GLU A 241 3.15 -18.17 3.01
N ALA A 242 3.91 -19.27 3.13
CA ALA A 242 4.51 -19.95 1.99
C ALA A 242 3.42 -20.48 1.05
N VAL A 243 2.39 -21.13 1.60
CA VAL A 243 1.24 -21.67 0.83
C VAL A 243 0.51 -20.58 0.05
N VAL A 244 0.19 -19.45 0.68
CA VAL A 244 -0.46 -18.31 0.01
C VAL A 244 0.43 -17.70 -1.08
N SER A 245 1.75 -17.65 -0.85
CA SER A 245 2.69 -17.21 -1.87
C SER A 245 2.70 -18.16 -3.09
N ALA A 246 2.65 -19.48 -2.88
CA ALA A 246 2.53 -20.47 -3.96
C ALA A 246 1.20 -20.37 -4.69
N LEU A 247 0.08 -20.20 -3.97
CA LEU A 247 -1.23 -19.95 -4.57
C LEU A 247 -1.17 -18.73 -5.50
N ASN A 248 -0.62 -17.61 -5.03
CA ASN A 248 -0.48 -16.38 -5.81
C ASN A 248 0.50 -16.48 -7.00
N CYS A 249 1.35 -17.52 -7.05
CA CYS A 249 2.26 -17.80 -8.16
C CYS A 249 1.71 -18.85 -9.16
N SER A 250 0.62 -19.53 -8.84
CA SER A 250 0.08 -20.65 -9.62
C SER A 250 -0.26 -20.30 -11.08
N ASP A 251 -0.89 -19.15 -11.32
CA ASP A 251 -1.25 -18.71 -12.68
C ASP A 251 -0.02 -18.36 -13.53
N ALA A 252 0.99 -17.70 -12.93
CA ALA A 252 2.24 -17.40 -13.61
C ALA A 252 3.03 -18.68 -13.95
N ALA A 253 3.09 -19.63 -13.01
CA ALA A 253 3.71 -20.94 -13.24
C ALA A 253 3.03 -21.70 -14.37
N LYS A 254 1.69 -21.73 -14.38
CA LYS A 254 0.88 -22.31 -15.45
C LYS A 254 1.19 -21.67 -16.82
N GLN A 255 1.20 -20.34 -16.91
CA GLN A 255 1.45 -19.64 -18.17
C GLN A 255 2.87 -19.86 -18.69
N LEU A 256 3.89 -19.86 -17.82
CA LEU A 256 5.27 -20.12 -18.19
C LEU A 256 5.45 -21.55 -18.72
N LEU A 257 4.80 -22.52 -18.08
CA LEU A 257 4.83 -23.93 -18.49
C LEU A 257 4.10 -24.13 -19.83
N GLN A 258 2.92 -23.52 -20.00
CA GLN A 258 2.15 -23.60 -21.25
C GLN A 258 2.87 -22.96 -22.44
N ARG A 259 3.50 -21.79 -22.24
CA ARG A 259 4.23 -21.07 -23.31
C ARG A 259 5.43 -21.85 -23.84
N ARG A 260 6.07 -22.68 -23.01
CA ARG A 260 7.23 -23.49 -23.39
C ARG A 260 6.85 -24.88 -23.90
N LEU A 261 5.81 -25.50 -23.33
CA LEU A 261 5.36 -26.83 -23.76
C LEU A 261 4.52 -26.78 -25.04
N PHE A 262 3.78 -25.69 -25.27
CA PHE A 262 2.92 -25.50 -26.41
C PHE A 262 3.30 -24.15 -27.03
N GLU A 263 4.21 -24.12 -28.00
CA GLU A 263 4.41 -22.96 -28.87
C GLU A 263 3.14 -22.69 -29.70
N LYS A 264 2.05 -22.27 -29.04
CA LYS A 264 0.89 -21.72 -29.73
C LYS A 264 1.25 -20.29 -30.08
N ILE A 265 1.55 -20.09 -31.37
CA ILE A 265 1.41 -18.80 -32.04
C ILE A 265 0.05 -18.25 -31.61
N PRO A 266 -0.03 -17.03 -31.04
CA PRO A 266 -1.32 -16.47 -30.64
C PRO A 266 -2.17 -16.30 -31.91
N THR A 267 -3.14 -17.19 -32.07
CA THR A 267 -4.10 -17.14 -33.17
C THR A 267 -5.08 -16.00 -32.91
N THR A 268 -4.87 -14.93 -33.68
CA THR A 268 -5.91 -14.09 -34.27
C THR A 268 -7.07 -13.70 -33.35
N HIS A 269 -6.86 -12.66 -32.54
CA HIS A 269 -7.95 -11.74 -32.24
C HIS A 269 -7.54 -10.31 -32.63
N LEU A 270 -8.19 -9.84 -33.70
CA LEU A 270 -8.23 -8.50 -34.27
C LEU A 270 -6.94 -7.90 -34.85
N SER A 271 -7.02 -7.70 -36.16
CA SER A 271 -6.21 -6.90 -37.09
C SER A 271 -6.06 -5.41 -36.74
N LEU A 272 -6.30 -5.00 -35.49
CA LEU A 272 -5.99 -3.65 -34.98
C LEU A 272 -4.60 -3.56 -34.31
N CYS A 273 -3.96 -4.70 -34.03
CA CYS A 273 -2.75 -4.80 -33.19
C CYS A 273 -1.39 -4.57 -33.87
N TRP A 274 -1.31 -4.35 -35.19
CA TRP A 274 -0.02 -4.01 -35.82
C TRP A 274 0.28 -2.51 -35.79
N LEU A 275 -0.77 -1.69 -35.65
CA LEU A 275 -0.66 -0.25 -35.40
C LEU A 275 -0.30 0.04 -33.93
N THR A 276 -0.70 -0.81 -32.98
CA THR A 276 -0.50 -0.56 -31.54
C THR A 276 0.96 -0.48 -31.10
N PRO A 277 1.92 -1.34 -31.53
CA PRO A 277 3.32 -1.21 -31.10
C PRO A 277 3.98 0.01 -31.74
N LYS A 278 3.79 0.26 -33.05
CA LYS A 278 4.34 1.46 -33.72
C LYS A 278 3.78 2.75 -33.13
N LEU A 279 2.46 2.82 -32.88
CA LEU A 279 1.85 3.95 -32.19
C LEU A 279 2.36 4.10 -30.77
N TRP A 280 2.62 3.00 -30.05
CA TRP A 280 3.21 3.04 -28.71
C TRP A 280 4.64 3.58 -28.73
N TYR A 281 5.47 3.17 -29.70
CA TYR A 281 6.81 3.73 -29.88
C TYR A 281 6.76 5.23 -30.23
N MET A 282 5.84 5.65 -31.09
CA MET A 282 5.64 7.08 -31.41
C MET A 282 5.19 7.87 -30.18
N LEU A 283 4.26 7.32 -29.39
CA LEU A 283 3.81 7.90 -28.13
C LEU A 283 4.97 7.96 -27.12
N ALA A 284 5.78 6.91 -27.01
CA ALA A 284 6.96 6.87 -26.16
C ALA A 284 7.98 7.95 -26.54
N ILE A 285 8.26 8.12 -27.83
CA ILE A 285 9.15 9.18 -28.34
C ILE A 285 8.59 10.56 -28.01
N SER A 286 7.30 10.81 -28.28
CA SER A 286 6.65 12.09 -27.99
C SER A 286 6.69 12.43 -26.49
N LEU A 287 6.31 11.49 -25.62
CA LEU A 287 6.23 11.70 -24.19
C LEU A 287 7.63 11.84 -23.56
N ALA A 288 8.60 11.06 -24.01
CA ALA A 288 10.00 11.22 -23.61
C ALA A 288 10.57 12.58 -24.07
N SER A 289 10.21 13.04 -25.27
CA SER A 289 10.63 14.35 -25.77
C SER A 289 10.04 15.50 -24.95
N ILE A 290 8.72 15.48 -24.69
CA ILE A 290 8.03 16.47 -23.84
C ILE A 290 8.65 16.49 -22.44
N SER A 291 8.86 15.31 -21.85
CA SER A 291 9.49 15.18 -20.54
C SER A 291 10.90 15.77 -20.54
N SER A 292 11.70 15.54 -21.58
CA SER A 292 13.05 16.10 -21.69
C SER A 292 13.07 17.62 -21.85
N VAL A 293 12.07 18.21 -22.53
CA VAL A 293 11.91 19.68 -22.61
C VAL A 293 11.60 20.25 -21.23
N ILE A 294 10.65 19.65 -20.50
CA ILE A 294 10.31 20.06 -19.13
C ILE A 294 11.54 19.93 -18.21
N TYR A 295 12.31 18.86 -18.36
CA TYR A 295 13.57 18.66 -17.63
C TYR A 295 14.56 19.80 -17.89
N ILE A 296 14.77 20.18 -19.16
CA ILE A 296 15.67 21.29 -19.52
C ILE A 296 15.19 22.60 -18.90
N ILE A 297 13.88 22.87 -18.92
CA ILE A 297 13.28 24.06 -18.28
C ILE A 297 13.57 24.07 -16.78
N PHE A 298 13.35 22.95 -16.08
CA PHE A 298 13.63 22.84 -14.65
C PHE A 298 15.12 22.99 -14.33
N GLN A 299 16.02 22.42 -15.13
CA GLN A 299 17.46 22.59 -14.92
C GLN A 299 17.92 24.03 -15.18
N LEU A 300 17.37 24.68 -16.21
CA LEU A 300 17.66 26.08 -16.50
C LEU A 300 17.19 26.98 -15.34
N PHE A 301 15.96 26.77 -14.86
CA PHE A 301 15.44 27.47 -13.70
C PHE A 301 16.30 27.24 -12.44
N TYR A 302 16.67 25.99 -12.14
CA TYR A 302 17.54 25.66 -11.02
C TYR A 302 18.93 26.30 -11.13
N THR A 303 19.48 26.38 -12.34
CA THR A 303 20.78 27.01 -12.62
C THR A 303 20.71 28.53 -12.43
N VAL A 304 19.66 29.17 -12.93
CA VAL A 304 19.41 30.61 -12.74
C VAL A 304 19.27 30.96 -11.26
N LEU A 305 18.53 30.14 -10.49
CA LEU A 305 18.36 30.36 -9.05
C LEU A 305 19.66 30.19 -8.26
N ASN A 306 20.59 29.34 -8.71
CA ASN A 306 21.87 29.11 -8.03
C ASN A 306 23.01 29.99 -8.54
N LEU A 307 22.76 30.86 -9.52
CA LEU A 307 23.73 31.79 -10.06
C LEU A 307 24.23 32.73 -8.95
N LYS A 308 25.56 32.93 -8.85
CA LYS A 308 26.20 33.67 -7.74
C LYS A 308 25.60 35.07 -7.50
N LEU A 309 25.18 35.76 -8.57
CA LEU A 309 24.60 37.11 -8.51
C LEU A 309 23.24 37.16 -7.78
N HIS A 310 22.45 36.08 -7.86
CA HIS A 310 21.09 36.01 -7.30
C HIS A 310 21.01 35.18 -6.01
N LYS A 311 22.13 34.74 -5.44
CA LYS A 311 22.14 33.91 -4.22
C LYS A 311 21.47 34.59 -3.03
N LEU A 312 21.67 35.89 -2.83
CA LEU A 312 21.01 36.61 -1.73
C LEU A 312 19.50 36.72 -1.95
N ALA A 313 19.06 37.10 -3.15
CA ALA A 313 17.64 37.20 -3.49
C ALA A 313 16.94 35.83 -3.36
N THR A 314 17.59 34.74 -3.74
CA THR A 314 17.03 33.39 -3.61
C THR A 314 17.04 32.88 -2.17
N ILE A 315 18.02 33.25 -1.35
CA ILE A 315 17.99 32.98 0.09
C ILE A 315 16.81 33.73 0.73
N ILE A 316 16.64 35.01 0.43
CA ILE A 316 15.52 35.81 0.93
C ILE A 316 14.19 35.19 0.48
N PHE A 317 14.06 34.84 -0.81
CA PHE A 317 12.88 34.19 -1.34
C PHE A 317 12.58 32.86 -0.64
N LYS A 318 13.59 32.02 -0.39
CA LYS A 318 13.43 30.75 0.35
C LYS A 318 13.03 30.95 1.82
N VAL A 319 13.48 32.03 2.44
CA VAL A 319 13.13 32.36 3.84
C VAL A 319 11.70 32.91 3.94
N VAL A 320 11.32 33.77 2.99
CA VAL A 320 9.99 34.39 2.94
C VAL A 320 8.94 33.38 2.47
N PHE A 321 9.20 32.67 1.37
CA PHE A 321 8.31 31.69 0.75
C PHE A 321 8.72 30.25 1.07
N SER A 322 8.96 29.98 2.35
CA SER A 322 9.51 28.70 2.80
C SER A 322 8.60 27.52 2.49
N HIS A 323 7.27 27.68 2.69
CA HIS A 323 6.32 26.60 2.42
C HIS A 323 6.20 26.37 0.92
N THR A 324 6.01 27.44 0.16
CA THR A 324 5.92 27.38 -1.31
C THR A 324 7.13 26.70 -1.91
N TRP A 325 8.34 27.12 -1.50
CA TRP A 325 9.57 26.55 -2.03
C TRP A 325 9.67 25.04 -1.79
N LYS A 326 9.30 24.57 -0.59
CA LYS A 326 9.28 23.14 -0.26
C LYS A 326 8.30 22.38 -1.16
N HIS A 327 7.09 22.88 -1.36
CA HIS A 327 6.08 22.21 -2.18
C HIS A 327 6.41 22.23 -3.67
N VAL A 328 6.94 23.34 -4.19
CA VAL A 328 7.45 23.43 -5.57
C VAL A 328 8.60 22.46 -5.77
N HIS A 329 9.53 22.34 -4.82
CA HIS A 329 10.64 21.38 -4.87
C HIS A 329 10.13 19.94 -4.89
N ILE A 330 9.21 19.58 -3.98
CA ILE A 330 8.60 18.24 -3.92
C ILE A 330 7.95 17.90 -5.26
N ARG A 331 7.13 18.80 -5.82
CA ARG A 331 6.45 18.57 -7.10
C ARG A 331 7.44 18.45 -8.25
N SER A 332 8.43 19.32 -8.31
CA SER A 332 9.51 19.25 -9.31
C SER A 332 10.22 17.90 -9.24
N CYS A 333 10.59 17.42 -8.05
CA CYS A 333 11.21 16.11 -7.90
C CYS A 333 10.28 14.96 -8.28
N GLN A 334 8.98 15.02 -7.97
CA GLN A 334 8.02 13.99 -8.39
C GLN A 334 7.94 13.88 -9.92
N PHE A 335 7.95 15.02 -10.63
CA PHE A 335 8.08 15.04 -12.08
C PHE A 335 9.46 14.54 -12.54
N LEU A 336 10.57 14.92 -11.92
CA LEU A 336 11.89 14.47 -12.38
C LEU A 336 12.09 12.95 -12.26
N TYR A 337 11.62 12.34 -11.17
CA TYR A 337 11.85 10.92 -10.87
C TYR A 337 10.83 9.96 -11.48
N TRP A 338 9.85 10.48 -12.20
CA TRP A 338 8.76 9.68 -12.76
C TRP A 338 9.20 8.47 -13.61
N PRO A 339 10.27 8.56 -14.45
CA PRO A 339 10.69 7.42 -15.27
C PRO A 339 11.22 6.25 -14.44
N ILE A 340 11.84 6.55 -13.29
CA ILE A 340 12.42 5.55 -12.39
C ILE A 340 11.31 4.76 -11.70
N PHE A 341 10.27 5.45 -11.24
CA PHE A 341 9.11 4.80 -10.63
C PHE A 341 8.31 3.95 -11.61
N LEU A 342 8.26 4.34 -12.89
CA LEU A 342 7.59 3.57 -13.93
C LEU A 342 8.40 2.31 -14.33
N GLY A 343 9.73 2.44 -14.43
CA GLY A 343 10.63 1.40 -14.93
C GLY A 343 11.03 0.30 -13.93
N SER A 344 10.64 0.40 -12.66
CA SER A 344 11.03 -0.60 -11.66
C SER A 344 10.16 -1.86 -11.71
N GLY A 345 10.77 -3.03 -11.96
CA GLY A 345 10.28 -4.32 -11.44
C GLY A 345 9.89 -5.40 -12.47
N PHE A 346 10.85 -6.04 -13.15
CA PHE A 346 10.57 -7.24 -13.97
C PHE A 346 10.35 -8.52 -13.14
N ARG A 347 10.80 -8.56 -11.88
CA ARG A 347 10.68 -9.73 -10.99
C ARG A 347 9.36 -9.79 -10.21
N SER A 348 8.59 -8.70 -10.17
CA SER A 348 7.33 -8.61 -9.39
C SER A 348 6.13 -9.26 -10.08
N HIS A 349 6.26 -9.72 -11.33
CA HIS A 349 5.15 -10.23 -12.14
C HIS A 349 4.69 -11.66 -11.83
N SER A 350 5.54 -12.51 -11.24
CA SER A 350 5.20 -13.93 -11.03
C SER A 350 4.22 -14.16 -9.89
N ASN A 351 4.20 -13.30 -8.88
CA ASN A 351 3.25 -13.37 -7.77
C ASN A 351 2.17 -12.29 -7.93
N ALA A 352 0.89 -12.70 -7.97
CA ALA A 352 -0.24 -11.80 -8.17
C ALA A 352 -0.36 -10.69 -7.10
N GLU A 353 0.00 -10.97 -5.83
CA GLU A 353 0.01 -9.97 -4.75
C GLU A 353 1.12 -8.93 -4.96
N PHE A 354 2.33 -9.38 -5.31
CA PHE A 354 3.46 -8.48 -5.57
C PHE A 354 3.26 -7.64 -6.82
N ALA A 355 2.75 -8.25 -7.90
CA ALA A 355 2.39 -7.52 -9.12
C ALA A 355 1.33 -6.46 -8.82
N HIS A 356 0.32 -6.80 -8.00
CA HIS A 356 -0.70 -5.87 -7.58
C HIS A 356 -0.13 -4.70 -6.75
N ARG A 357 0.70 -4.97 -5.74
CA ARG A 357 1.33 -3.94 -4.90
C ARG A 357 2.29 -3.04 -5.68
N ASP A 358 3.05 -3.61 -6.59
CA ASP A 358 3.97 -2.86 -7.46
C ASP A 358 3.18 -1.93 -8.40
N ALA A 359 2.10 -2.41 -9.01
CA ALA A 359 1.19 -1.59 -9.79
C ALA A 359 0.55 -0.47 -8.94
N LEU A 360 0.12 -0.75 -7.70
CA LEU A 360 -0.41 0.27 -6.80
C LEU A 360 0.63 1.35 -6.48
N ARG A 361 1.87 0.99 -6.18
CA ARG A 361 2.95 1.96 -5.92
C ARG A 361 3.21 2.85 -7.13
N LYS A 362 3.27 2.25 -8.33
CA LYS A 362 3.41 2.98 -9.60
C LYS A 362 2.29 4.00 -9.78
N HIS A 363 1.03 3.58 -9.63
CA HIS A 363 -0.12 4.47 -9.87
C HIS A 363 -0.40 5.44 -8.73
N SER A 364 0.00 5.14 -7.49
CA SER A 364 -0.29 5.96 -6.31
C SER A 364 0.31 7.36 -6.43
N MET A 365 1.62 7.47 -6.72
CA MET A 365 2.28 8.76 -6.90
C MET A 365 1.64 9.58 -8.03
N TRP A 366 1.43 8.95 -9.19
CA TRP A 366 0.87 9.61 -10.36
C TRP A 366 -0.58 10.04 -10.18
N SER A 367 -1.40 9.21 -9.55
CA SER A 367 -2.79 9.56 -9.24
C SER A 367 -2.87 10.77 -8.31
N ALA A 368 -1.97 10.86 -7.32
CA ALA A 368 -1.91 12.00 -6.41
C ALA A 368 -1.44 13.28 -7.10
N VAL A 369 -0.47 13.18 -8.02
CA VAL A 369 -0.04 14.33 -8.85
C VAL A 369 -1.18 14.74 -9.80
N ALA A 370 -1.79 13.80 -10.50
CA ALA A 370 -2.84 14.08 -11.48
C ALA A 370 -4.07 14.73 -10.84
N VAL A 371 -4.53 14.22 -9.69
CA VAL A 371 -5.67 14.82 -8.97
C VAL A 371 -5.31 16.21 -8.45
N ASP A 372 -4.11 16.41 -7.92
CA ASP A 372 -3.67 17.74 -7.45
C ASP A 372 -3.57 18.77 -8.58
N VAL A 373 -3.01 18.37 -9.73
CA VAL A 373 -2.93 19.21 -10.95
C VAL A 373 -4.31 19.52 -11.50
N LEU A 374 -5.22 18.53 -11.55
CA LEU A 374 -6.58 18.75 -12.01
C LEU A 374 -7.36 19.69 -11.08
N LEU A 375 -7.27 19.49 -9.77
CA LEU A 375 -7.87 20.40 -8.78
C LEU A 375 -7.26 21.80 -8.87
N GLY A 376 -5.94 21.88 -9.06
CA GLY A 376 -5.21 23.14 -9.23
C GLY A 376 -5.59 23.88 -10.51
N ALA A 377 -5.83 23.15 -11.61
CA ALA A 377 -6.29 23.72 -12.87
C ALA A 377 -7.72 24.24 -12.77
N VAL A 378 -8.64 23.47 -12.17
CA VAL A 378 -10.02 23.94 -11.91
C VAL A 378 -10.01 25.17 -11.02
N PHE A 379 -9.23 25.15 -9.94
CA PHE A 379 -9.08 26.29 -9.03
C PHE A 379 -8.46 27.52 -9.72
N GLY A 380 -7.38 27.35 -10.48
CA GLY A 380 -6.71 28.43 -11.19
C GLY A 380 -7.61 29.05 -12.27
N LEU A 381 -8.33 28.23 -13.04
CA LEU A 381 -9.32 28.72 -14.01
C LEU A 381 -10.45 29.50 -13.32
N ALA A 382 -10.97 28.98 -12.20
CA ALA A 382 -12.00 29.68 -11.43
C ALA A 382 -11.53 31.06 -10.94
N ILE A 383 -10.25 31.20 -10.56
CA ILE A 383 -9.65 32.48 -10.17
C ILE A 383 -9.50 33.41 -11.37
N LEU A 384 -9.00 32.92 -12.50
CA LEU A 384 -8.81 33.75 -13.70
C LEU A 384 -10.14 34.32 -14.20
N VAL A 385 -11.21 33.53 -14.18
CA VAL A 385 -12.55 33.99 -14.58
C VAL A 385 -13.09 35.07 -13.64
N ASN A 386 -12.79 34.97 -12.34
CA ASN A 386 -13.34 35.85 -11.31
C ASN A 386 -12.30 36.82 -10.72
N ILE A 387 -11.24 37.15 -11.47
CA ILE A 387 -10.07 37.83 -10.91
C ILE A 387 -10.40 39.22 -10.35
N GLU A 388 -11.27 39.97 -11.01
CA GLU A 388 -11.71 41.30 -10.57
C GLU A 388 -12.54 41.22 -9.29
N PHE A 389 -13.49 40.29 -9.23
CA PHE A 389 -14.33 40.06 -8.06
C PHE A 389 -13.50 39.63 -6.85
N ILE A 390 -12.57 38.69 -7.04
CA ILE A 390 -11.67 38.22 -5.98
C ILE A 390 -10.76 39.36 -5.52
N GLY A 391 -10.21 40.16 -6.44
CA GLY A 391 -9.39 41.32 -6.12
C GLY A 391 -10.14 42.36 -5.28
N TYR A 392 -11.39 42.66 -5.65
CA TYR A 392 -12.27 43.52 -4.86
C TYR A 392 -12.50 42.97 -3.45
N TRP A 393 -12.86 41.68 -3.34
CA TRP A 393 -13.10 41.04 -2.04
C TRP A 393 -11.87 41.04 -1.14
N ILE A 394 -10.67 40.79 -1.69
CA ILE A 394 -9.42 40.85 -0.92
C ILE A 394 -9.20 42.26 -0.37
N ASN A 395 -9.37 43.30 -1.19
CA ASN A 395 -9.24 44.68 -0.73
C ASN A 395 -10.31 45.06 0.31
N PHE A 396 -11.56 44.64 0.10
CA PHE A 396 -12.65 44.88 1.04
C PHE A 396 -12.38 44.23 2.41
N VAL A 397 -11.94 42.97 2.41
CA VAL A 397 -11.59 42.24 3.64
C VAL A 397 -10.38 42.89 4.31
N ALA A 398 -9.33 43.23 3.56
CA ALA A 398 -8.15 43.90 4.10
C ALA A 398 -8.50 45.26 4.74
N HIS A 399 -9.33 46.06 4.09
CA HIS A 399 -9.79 47.35 4.62
C HIS A 399 -10.62 47.16 5.89
N ASN A 400 -11.59 46.23 5.89
CA ASN A 400 -12.43 45.96 7.06
C ASN A 400 -11.64 45.45 8.26
N ILE A 401 -10.65 44.59 8.06
CA ILE A 401 -9.79 44.12 9.16
C ILE A 401 -8.96 45.29 9.71
N THR A 402 -8.38 46.12 8.84
CA THR A 402 -7.57 47.27 9.26
C THR A 402 -8.39 48.31 10.02
N GLU A 403 -9.54 48.71 9.50
CA GLU A 403 -10.38 49.77 10.10
C GLU A 403 -11.20 49.27 11.28
N ASN A 404 -12.04 48.26 11.06
CA ASN A 404 -13.06 47.86 12.03
C ASN A 404 -12.50 46.98 13.14
N VAL A 405 -11.46 46.19 12.86
CA VAL A 405 -10.89 45.28 13.86
C VAL A 405 -9.66 45.91 14.51
N LEU A 406 -8.65 46.27 13.72
CA LEU A 406 -7.36 46.73 14.25
C LEU A 406 -7.44 48.16 14.78
N ARG A 407 -7.84 49.14 13.96
CA ARG A 407 -7.90 50.56 14.37
C ARG A 407 -8.96 50.81 15.44
N SER A 408 -10.21 50.39 15.21
CA SER A 408 -11.27 50.52 16.22
C SER A 408 -10.94 49.76 17.51
N GLY A 409 -10.30 48.59 17.42
CA GLY A 409 -9.84 47.82 18.58
C GLY A 409 -8.80 48.57 19.40
N CYS A 410 -7.80 49.18 18.77
CA CYS A 410 -6.79 49.98 19.46
C CYS A 410 -7.40 51.22 20.13
N VAL A 411 -8.32 51.92 19.46
CA VAL A 411 -9.03 53.08 20.04
C VAL A 411 -9.89 52.66 21.23
N TRP A 412 -10.58 51.51 21.13
CA TRP A 412 -11.37 50.96 22.24
C TRP A 412 -10.50 50.60 23.45
N LEU A 413 -9.29 50.06 23.22
CA LEU A 413 -8.31 49.74 24.27
C LEU A 413 -7.74 50.98 24.98
N MET A 414 -7.58 52.11 24.28
CA MET A 414 -7.11 53.37 24.85
C MET A 414 -8.16 54.07 25.74
N GLY A 415 -9.44 53.77 25.54
CA GLY A 415 -10.54 54.33 26.32
C GLY A 415 -10.80 53.59 27.63
N VAL A 416 -12.01 53.05 27.77
CA VAL A 416 -12.43 52.26 28.94
C VAL A 416 -12.93 50.89 28.46
N PRO A 417 -12.02 49.95 28.13
CA PRO A 417 -12.42 48.65 27.61
C PRO A 417 -13.22 47.88 28.66
N ALA A 418 -14.44 47.48 28.30
CA ALA A 418 -15.36 46.70 29.14
C ALA A 418 -15.61 47.29 30.55
N GLY A 419 -15.46 48.61 30.73
CA GLY A 419 -15.63 49.28 32.02
C GLY A 419 -14.41 49.23 32.96
N PHE A 420 -13.29 48.62 32.54
CA PHE A 420 -12.06 48.59 33.32
C PHE A 420 -11.36 49.96 33.28
N LYS A 421 -11.10 50.54 34.45
CA LYS A 421 -10.32 51.76 34.58
C LYS A 421 -8.83 51.42 34.48
N LEU A 422 -8.30 51.51 33.26
CA LEU A 422 -6.89 51.27 32.97
C LEU A 422 -6.01 52.49 33.29
N ASN A 423 -4.70 52.28 33.28
CA ASN A 423 -3.75 53.38 33.29
C ASN A 423 -3.77 54.06 31.92
N THR A 424 -4.25 55.31 31.88
CA THR A 424 -4.49 56.06 30.63
C THR A 424 -3.20 56.32 29.87
N GLU A 425 -2.13 56.72 30.54
CA GLU A 425 -0.83 57.02 29.92
C GLU A 425 -0.25 55.80 29.22
N LEU A 426 -0.27 54.64 29.89
CA LEU A 426 0.25 53.40 29.34
C LEU A 426 -0.64 52.85 28.22
N ALA A 427 -1.96 52.95 28.36
CA ALA A 427 -2.91 52.53 27.33
C ALA A 427 -2.76 53.39 26.07
N GLU A 428 -2.61 54.70 26.23
CA GLU A 428 -2.34 55.64 25.14
C GLU A 428 -1.02 55.32 24.44
N PHE A 429 0.05 55.07 25.20
CA PHE A 429 1.35 54.71 24.64
C PHE A 429 1.29 53.43 23.77
N PHE A 430 0.71 52.34 24.27
CA PHE A 430 0.57 51.11 23.47
C PHE A 430 -0.39 51.27 22.29
N GLY A 431 -1.47 52.03 22.47
CA GLY A 431 -2.40 52.35 21.42
C GLY A 431 -1.74 53.11 20.27
N MET A 432 -0.97 54.15 20.58
CA MET A 432 -0.25 54.97 19.59
C MET A 432 0.78 54.16 18.79
N ILE A 433 1.61 53.33 19.45
CA ILE A 433 2.56 52.44 18.76
C ILE A 433 1.82 51.47 17.83
N SER A 434 0.71 50.91 18.30
CA SER A 434 -0.10 49.97 17.52
C SER A 434 -0.70 50.65 16.29
N LEU A 435 -1.30 51.83 16.48
CA LEU A 435 -1.91 52.62 15.41
C LEU A 435 -0.89 53.07 14.37
N ASP A 436 0.30 53.49 14.79
CA ASP A 436 1.38 53.87 13.88
C ASP A 436 1.86 52.69 13.00
N ALA A 437 2.05 51.52 13.62
CA ALA A 437 2.38 50.30 12.89
C ALA A 437 1.28 49.87 11.91
N ILE A 438 0.00 49.96 12.32
CA ILE A 438 -1.16 49.67 11.46
C ILE A 438 -1.21 50.67 10.30
N GLN A 439 -1.00 51.95 10.56
CA GLN A 439 -1.04 53.00 9.55
C GLN A 439 0.06 52.81 8.51
N THR A 440 1.29 52.53 8.96
CA THR A 440 2.43 52.23 8.08
C THR A 440 2.15 51.01 7.19
N PHE A 441 1.52 49.98 7.73
CA PHE A 441 1.17 48.80 6.94
C PHE A 441 0.00 49.07 5.98
N SER A 442 -0.95 49.92 6.37
CA SER A 442 -2.06 50.34 5.51
C SER A 442 -1.57 51.12 4.29
N THR A 443 -0.56 51.99 4.44
CA THR A 443 0.03 52.70 3.29
C THR A 443 0.80 51.74 2.37
N LEU A 444 1.55 50.79 2.94
CA LEU A 444 2.20 49.71 2.18
C LEU A 444 1.17 48.86 1.39
N TRP A 445 0.03 48.56 1.99
CA TRP A 445 -1.04 47.81 1.31
C TRP A 445 -1.55 48.53 0.06
N LEU A 446 -1.68 49.86 0.08
CA LEU A 446 -2.10 50.62 -1.11
C LEU A 446 -1.14 50.45 -2.29
N PHE A 447 0.17 50.42 -2.03
CA PHE A 447 1.17 50.11 -3.05
C PHE A 447 1.03 48.67 -3.57
N MET A 448 0.81 47.71 -2.67
CA MET A 448 0.64 46.30 -3.03
C MET A 448 -0.65 46.03 -3.79
N ALA A 449 -1.73 46.77 -3.51
CA ALA A 449 -3.02 46.64 -4.17
C ALA A 449 -2.92 46.88 -5.68
N SER A 450 -2.04 47.78 -6.13
CA SER A 450 -1.75 48.02 -7.55
C SER A 450 -1.15 46.80 -8.26
N PHE A 451 -0.44 45.93 -7.53
CA PHE A 451 0.13 44.68 -8.06
C PHE A 451 -0.76 43.46 -7.83
N LEU A 452 -1.92 43.61 -7.16
CA LEU A 452 -2.78 42.50 -6.77
C LEU A 452 -3.29 41.72 -7.99
N HIS A 453 -3.63 42.38 -9.09
CA HIS A 453 -4.08 41.73 -10.32
C HIS A 453 -3.01 40.79 -10.89
N HIS A 454 -1.77 41.27 -11.02
CA HIS A 454 -0.64 40.47 -11.51
C HIS A 454 -0.33 39.31 -10.56
N PHE A 455 -0.42 39.57 -9.24
CA PHE A 455 -0.23 38.54 -8.23
C PHE A 455 -1.31 37.44 -8.33
N LEU A 456 -2.58 37.80 -8.49
CA LEU A 456 -3.68 36.84 -8.67
C LEU A 456 -3.54 36.03 -9.96
N GLY A 457 -3.08 36.65 -11.05
CA GLY A 457 -2.74 35.95 -12.29
C GLY A 457 -1.63 34.91 -12.09
N GLY A 458 -0.55 35.29 -11.41
CA GLY A 458 0.54 34.38 -11.05
C GLY A 458 0.12 33.27 -10.08
N PHE A 459 -0.75 33.59 -9.12
CA PHE A 459 -1.32 32.65 -8.16
C PHE A 459 -2.17 31.59 -8.89
N ALA A 460 -3.03 32.01 -9.82
CA ALA A 460 -3.81 31.09 -10.64
C ALA A 460 -2.93 30.21 -11.53
N LEU A 461 -1.92 30.80 -12.19
CA LEU A 461 -0.99 30.07 -13.04
C LEU A 461 -0.19 29.02 -12.24
N SER A 462 0.19 29.33 -10.99
CA SER A 462 0.87 28.38 -10.12
C SER A 462 0.03 27.14 -9.82
N GLY A 463 -1.29 27.29 -9.67
CA GLY A 463 -2.22 26.17 -9.50
C GLY A 463 -2.35 25.32 -10.76
N ILE A 464 -2.43 25.96 -11.93
CA ILE A 464 -2.54 25.26 -13.22
C ILE A 464 -1.28 24.43 -13.52
N LEU A 465 -0.09 24.97 -13.24
CA LEU A 465 1.19 24.32 -13.57
C LEU A 465 1.63 23.26 -12.56
N PHE A 466 1.51 23.54 -11.26
CA PHE A 466 2.08 22.69 -10.20
C PHE A 466 1.05 21.96 -9.34
N GLY A 467 -0.25 22.22 -9.54
CA GLY A 467 -1.36 21.66 -8.75
C GLY A 467 -1.74 22.47 -7.53
N LEU A 468 -2.87 22.14 -6.91
CA LEU A 468 -3.52 22.90 -5.82
C LEU A 468 -2.65 23.04 -4.56
N THR A 469 -1.76 22.08 -4.29
CA THR A 469 -0.82 22.17 -3.14
C THR A 469 0.08 23.41 -3.16
N VAL A 470 0.52 23.86 -4.34
CA VAL A 470 1.42 25.03 -4.46
C VAL A 470 0.74 26.37 -4.19
N PRO A 471 -0.41 26.74 -4.79
CA PRO A 471 -1.14 27.95 -4.41
C PRO A 471 -1.62 27.91 -2.96
N ALA A 472 -1.97 26.74 -2.40
CA ALA A 472 -2.28 26.62 -0.98
C ALA A 472 -1.07 26.98 -0.09
N ALA A 473 0.14 26.52 -0.45
CA ALA A 473 1.37 26.89 0.26
C ALA A 473 1.74 28.37 0.08
N LEU A 474 1.54 28.93 -1.12
CA LEU A 474 1.68 30.36 -1.40
C LEU A 474 0.73 31.19 -0.53
N LEU A 475 -0.51 30.74 -0.36
CA LEU A 475 -1.49 31.42 0.48
C LEU A 475 -1.02 31.50 1.94
N ILE A 476 -0.40 30.43 2.48
CA ILE A 476 0.19 30.44 3.84
C ILE A 476 1.30 31.49 3.95
N ASP A 477 2.23 31.50 3.00
CA ASP A 477 3.35 32.45 3.00
C ASP A 477 2.84 33.91 2.82
N MET A 478 1.82 34.13 1.99
CA MET A 478 1.19 35.45 1.81
C MET A 478 0.42 35.90 3.04
N LEU A 479 -0.35 35.02 3.69
CA LEU A 479 -0.98 35.29 4.97
C LEU A 479 0.05 35.67 6.03
N ARG A 480 1.27 35.10 5.99
CA ARG A 480 2.37 35.47 6.89
C ARG A 480 2.90 36.88 6.61
N LEU A 481 3.04 37.25 5.35
CA LEU A 481 3.50 38.58 4.93
C LEU A 481 2.46 39.67 5.24
N VAL A 482 1.20 39.46 4.86
CA VAL A 482 0.12 40.44 5.03
C VAL A 482 -0.16 40.73 6.50
N THR A 483 0.01 39.75 7.40
CA THR A 483 -0.22 39.95 8.84
C THR A 483 1.07 40.13 9.63
N LEU A 484 2.16 40.56 8.97
CA LEU A 484 3.45 40.75 9.62
C LEU A 484 3.32 41.79 10.75
N HIS A 485 2.66 42.92 10.48
CA HIS A 485 2.42 43.98 11.46
C HIS A 485 1.67 43.50 12.71
N VAL A 486 0.63 42.66 12.56
CA VAL A 486 -0.09 42.06 13.70
C VAL A 486 0.84 41.14 14.49
N SER A 487 1.65 40.34 13.79
CA SER A 487 2.58 39.39 14.43
C SER A 487 3.70 40.11 15.19
N THR A 488 4.20 41.23 14.66
CA THR A 488 5.22 42.05 15.32
C THR A 488 4.67 42.78 16.54
N LEU A 489 3.45 43.34 16.45
CA LEU A 489 2.78 43.97 17.60
C LEU A 489 2.49 42.95 18.70
N HIS A 490 1.96 41.78 18.33
CA HIS A 490 1.75 40.69 19.28
C HIS A 490 3.05 40.26 19.95
N TRP A 491 4.13 40.09 19.19
CA TRP A 491 5.44 39.74 19.76
C TRP A 491 5.95 40.79 20.75
N LEU A 492 5.86 42.08 20.38
CA LEU A 492 6.28 43.19 21.24
C LEU A 492 5.50 43.21 22.56
N ILE A 493 4.17 43.14 22.48
CA ILE A 493 3.30 43.19 23.65
C ILE A 493 3.46 41.92 24.50
N SER A 494 3.57 40.75 23.87
CA SER A 494 3.85 39.48 24.55
C SER A 494 5.18 39.52 25.31
N PHE A 495 6.21 40.12 24.72
CA PHE A 495 7.51 40.31 25.37
C PHE A 495 7.36 41.20 26.62
N ILE A 496 6.73 42.36 26.48
CA ILE A 496 6.52 43.29 27.61
C ILE A 496 5.68 42.63 28.72
N TYR A 497 4.59 41.96 28.36
CA TYR A 497 3.73 41.23 29.29
C TYR A 497 4.49 40.13 30.05
N SER A 498 5.28 39.33 29.34
CA SER A 498 6.11 38.30 29.97
C SER A 498 7.13 38.91 30.95
N GLN A 499 7.78 40.02 30.57
CA GLN A 499 8.70 40.72 31.47
C GLN A 499 7.99 41.27 32.71
N GLN A 500 6.80 41.85 32.55
CA GLN A 500 6.01 42.36 33.68
C GLN A 500 5.54 41.27 34.63
N ILE A 501 5.13 40.09 34.13
CA ILE A 501 4.79 38.95 34.98
C ILE A 501 6.02 38.44 35.72
N GLN A 502 7.17 38.30 35.04
CA GLN A 502 8.40 37.83 35.67
C GLN A 502 8.89 38.82 36.75
N ALA A 503 8.85 40.13 36.45
CA ALA A 503 9.18 41.19 37.39
C ALA A 503 8.24 41.16 38.61
N SER A 504 6.93 41.12 38.37
CA SER A 504 5.92 41.05 39.44
C SER A 504 6.06 39.79 40.29
N ALA A 505 6.32 38.64 39.67
CA ALA A 505 6.58 37.39 40.38
C ALA A 505 7.87 37.46 41.20
N SER A 506 8.91 38.13 40.70
CA SER A 506 10.18 38.29 41.43
C SER A 506 10.03 39.25 42.62
N LEU A 507 9.33 40.37 42.45
CA LEU A 507 9.01 41.34 43.50
C LEU A 507 8.11 40.69 44.55
N TRP A 508 7.09 39.92 44.14
CA TRP A 508 6.24 39.17 45.07
C TRP A 508 7.02 38.18 45.93
N ARG A 509 8.03 37.51 45.37
CA ARG A 509 8.92 36.63 46.13
C ARG A 509 9.77 37.44 47.12
N LEU A 510 10.28 38.61 46.72
CA LEU A 510 11.05 39.51 47.56
C LEU A 510 10.25 39.99 48.79
N PHE A 511 8.99 40.40 48.63
CA PHE A 511 8.11 40.72 49.78
C PHE A 511 7.89 39.55 50.73
N ARG A 512 7.89 38.32 50.21
CA ARG A 512 7.71 37.13 51.04
C ARG A 512 9.02 36.64 51.66
N GLY A 513 10.13 37.33 51.42
CA GLY A 513 11.47 36.88 51.85
C GLY A 513 11.90 35.58 51.18
N ARG A 514 11.42 35.30 49.97
CA ARG A 514 11.71 34.05 49.23
C ARG A 514 12.59 34.33 48.03
N LYS A 515 13.53 33.44 47.75
CA LYS A 515 14.42 33.48 46.58
C LYS A 515 14.23 32.23 45.72
N TRP A 516 14.18 32.40 44.41
CA TRP A 516 14.17 31.26 43.49
C TRP A 516 15.58 30.71 43.35
N ASN A 517 15.75 29.41 43.59
CA ASN A 517 17.03 28.72 43.41
C ASN A 517 17.03 27.95 42.08
N PRO A 518 17.77 28.42 41.05
CA PRO A 518 17.79 27.76 39.74
C PRO A 518 18.39 26.36 39.78
N LEU A 519 19.35 26.10 40.68
CA LEU A 519 20.07 24.82 40.78
C LEU A 519 19.19 23.71 41.35
N ARG A 520 18.24 24.06 42.24
CA ARG A 520 17.34 23.11 42.90
C ARG A 520 15.89 23.21 42.44
N GLN A 521 15.59 24.10 41.48
CA GLN A 521 14.25 24.38 40.96
C GLN A 521 13.17 24.55 42.06
N ARG A 522 13.52 25.23 43.16
CA ARG A 522 12.63 25.43 44.31
C ARG A 522 12.73 26.85 44.88
N LEU A 523 11.75 27.23 45.69
CA LEU A 523 11.76 28.48 46.46
C LEU A 523 12.42 28.23 47.82
N ASP A 524 13.51 28.94 48.10
CA ASP A 524 14.20 28.92 49.39
C ASP A 524 13.86 30.20 50.17
N SER A 525 13.70 30.10 51.49
CA SER A 525 13.69 31.26 52.39
C SER A 525 15.06 31.93 52.34
N TYR A 526 15.10 33.25 52.21
CA TYR A 526 16.36 33.99 52.17
C TYR A 526 16.31 35.08 53.23
N ASP A 527 17.00 34.82 54.35
CA ASP A 527 16.91 35.64 55.56
C ASP A 527 17.84 36.88 55.50
N ASP A 528 18.76 36.95 54.53
CA ASP A 528 19.74 38.04 54.37
C ASP A 528 19.25 39.21 53.49
N TYR A 529 17.94 39.40 53.29
CA TYR A 529 17.46 40.59 52.59
C TYR A 529 17.61 41.82 53.49
N SER A 530 18.31 42.86 53.02
CA SER A 530 18.38 44.12 53.78
C SER A 530 16.98 44.78 53.84
N VAL A 531 16.71 45.50 54.93
CA VAL A 531 15.45 46.23 55.12
C VAL A 531 15.21 47.18 53.94
N GLU A 532 16.27 47.83 53.45
CA GLU A 532 16.21 48.72 52.29
C GLU A 532 15.74 48.00 51.02
N GLN A 533 16.27 46.81 50.73
CA GLN A 533 15.86 46.02 49.57
C GLN A 533 14.39 45.60 49.65
N HIS A 534 13.93 45.26 50.86
CA HIS A 534 12.52 44.92 51.07
C HIS A 534 11.62 46.15 50.82
N VAL A 535 11.99 47.32 51.33
CA VAL A 535 11.22 48.56 51.14
C VAL A 535 11.20 48.99 49.67
N VAL A 536 12.34 48.96 48.97
CA VAL A 536 12.42 49.32 47.54
C VAL A 536 11.61 48.35 46.69
N GLY A 537 11.77 47.03 46.92
CA GLY A 537 10.94 46.01 46.27
C GLY A 537 9.45 46.23 46.53
N SER A 538 9.13 46.69 47.75
CA SER A 538 7.77 46.97 48.16
C SER A 538 7.13 48.11 47.40
N LEU A 539 7.89 49.20 47.27
CA LEU A 539 7.45 50.42 46.63
C LEU A 539 7.32 50.24 45.11
N LEU A 540 8.17 49.42 44.49
CA LEU A 540 8.13 49.14 43.05
C LEU A 540 6.99 48.20 42.66
N PHE A 541 6.61 47.25 43.50
CA PHE A 541 5.58 46.27 43.13
C PHE A 541 4.20 46.86 42.92
N THR A 542 3.78 47.81 43.75
CA THR A 542 2.45 48.40 43.66
C THR A 542 2.22 49.04 42.28
N PRO A 543 3.14 49.87 41.74
CA PRO A 543 3.08 50.32 40.34
C PRO A 543 3.02 49.18 39.32
N PHE A 544 3.89 48.16 39.42
CA PHE A 544 3.90 47.04 38.47
C PHE A 544 2.57 46.27 38.47
N LEU A 545 1.98 46.04 39.66
CA LEU A 545 0.70 45.36 39.80
C LEU A 545 -0.45 46.20 39.23
N LEU A 546 -0.44 47.52 39.42
CA LEU A 546 -1.46 48.44 38.89
C LEU A 546 -1.36 48.63 37.36
N LEU A 547 -0.17 48.48 36.77
CA LEU A 547 0.03 48.57 35.32
C LEU A 547 -0.31 47.26 34.59
N LEU A 548 -0.24 46.11 35.28
CA LEU A 548 -0.46 44.78 34.72
C LEU A 548 -1.83 44.58 34.05
N PRO A 549 -2.96 45.07 34.59
CA PRO A 549 -4.24 45.00 33.89
C PRO A 549 -4.21 45.65 32.50
N THR A 550 -3.50 46.78 32.36
CA THR A 550 -3.39 47.52 31.09
C THR A 550 -2.64 46.69 30.05
N THR A 551 -1.47 46.14 30.38
CA THR A 551 -0.72 45.26 29.46
C THR A 551 -1.45 43.96 29.16
N SER A 552 -2.17 43.41 30.15
CA SER A 552 -2.92 42.16 30.00
C SER A 552 -4.03 42.28 28.95
N ILE A 553 -4.82 43.36 28.95
CA ILE A 553 -5.91 43.53 27.97
C ILE A 553 -5.36 43.68 26.54
N PHE A 554 -4.29 44.49 26.35
CA PHE A 554 -3.61 44.58 25.06
C PHE A 554 -3.04 43.22 24.61
N TYR A 555 -2.42 42.48 25.54
CA TYR A 555 -1.91 41.14 25.27
C TYR A 555 -3.01 40.18 24.82
N ILE A 556 -4.14 40.14 25.52
CA ILE A 556 -5.29 39.29 25.18
C ILE A 556 -5.82 39.64 23.79
N PHE A 557 -6.01 40.93 23.48
CA PHE A 557 -6.52 41.37 22.19
C PHE A 557 -5.62 40.90 21.02
N PHE A 558 -4.32 41.19 21.07
CA PHE A 558 -3.40 40.76 20.02
C PHE A 558 -3.18 39.24 19.99
N THR A 559 -3.31 38.56 21.13
CA THR A 559 -3.25 37.09 21.19
C THR A 559 -4.48 36.47 20.52
N LEU A 560 -5.68 37.02 20.70
CA LEU A 560 -6.88 36.57 19.99
C LEU A 560 -6.71 36.74 18.47
N LEU A 561 -6.19 37.88 18.01
CA LEU A 561 -5.91 38.08 16.60
C LEU A 561 -4.86 37.10 16.07
N SER A 562 -3.70 36.98 16.72
CA SER A 562 -2.65 36.05 16.31
C SER A 562 -3.09 34.59 16.32
N THR A 563 -3.89 34.17 17.31
CA THR A 563 -4.40 32.79 17.36
C THR A 563 -5.37 32.49 16.23
N THR A 564 -6.28 33.41 15.89
CA THR A 564 -7.17 33.24 14.72
C THR A 564 -6.39 33.08 13.42
N LEU A 565 -5.34 33.88 13.21
CA LEU A 565 -4.46 33.78 12.04
C LEU A 565 -3.69 32.46 11.98
N ILE A 566 -3.20 31.99 13.12
CA ILE A 566 -2.51 30.69 13.23
C ILE A 566 -3.49 29.54 12.91
N LEU A 567 -4.74 29.60 13.40
CA LEU A 567 -5.77 28.59 13.11
C LEU A 567 -6.11 28.53 11.61
N ILE A 568 -6.21 29.69 10.94
CA ILE A 568 -6.42 29.74 9.49
C ILE A 568 -5.26 29.06 8.76
N ARG A 569 -4.01 29.38 9.12
CA ARG A 569 -2.81 28.75 8.51
C ARG A 569 -2.78 27.24 8.73
N PHE A 570 -3.07 26.78 9.95
CA PHE A 570 -3.14 25.34 10.24
C PHE A 570 -4.25 24.64 9.46
N SER A 571 -5.38 25.29 9.23
CA SER A 571 -6.46 24.72 8.42
C SER A 571 -6.00 24.48 6.97
N ILE A 572 -5.23 25.40 6.40
CA ILE A 572 -4.64 25.24 5.06
C ILE A 572 -3.58 24.13 5.07
N GLU A 573 -2.70 24.09 6.07
CA GLU A 573 -1.66 23.06 6.22
C GLU A 573 -2.24 21.64 6.39
N ILE A 574 -3.33 21.51 7.16
CA ILE A 574 -4.11 20.26 7.28
C ILE A 574 -4.70 19.87 5.93
N THR A 575 -5.25 20.83 5.17
CA THR A 575 -5.81 20.57 3.83
C THR A 575 -4.74 20.04 2.88
N ILE A 576 -3.55 20.66 2.85
CA ILE A 576 -2.40 20.19 2.08
C ILE A 576 -1.99 18.77 2.51
N SER A 577 -1.97 18.51 3.81
CA SER A 577 -1.62 17.19 4.36
C SER A 577 -2.62 16.12 3.95
N ILE A 578 -3.93 16.42 3.98
CA ILE A 578 -4.98 15.52 3.51
C ILE A 578 -4.81 15.23 2.02
N LEU A 579 -4.53 16.26 1.22
CA LEU A 579 -4.37 16.14 -0.21
C LEU A 579 -3.18 15.24 -0.59
N HIS A 580 -2.09 15.29 0.16
CA HIS A 580 -0.94 14.38 0.00
C HIS A 580 -1.19 12.97 0.56
N ALA A 581 -1.93 12.85 1.66
CA ALA A 581 -2.17 11.58 2.36
C ALA A 581 -3.18 10.67 1.66
N THR A 582 -4.06 11.25 0.84
CA THR A 582 -5.19 10.53 0.24
C THR A 582 -4.70 9.56 -0.84
N PRO A 583 -4.95 8.24 -0.71
CA PRO A 583 -4.48 7.25 -1.68
C PRO A 583 -5.42 7.16 -2.89
N TYR A 584 -5.38 8.15 -3.79
CA TYR A 584 -6.33 8.27 -4.91
C TYR A 584 -6.39 7.03 -5.81
N ALA A 585 -5.23 6.45 -6.19
CA ALA A 585 -5.20 5.24 -7.00
C ALA A 585 -5.92 4.07 -6.33
N GLU A 586 -5.76 3.91 -5.01
CA GLU A 586 -6.38 2.82 -4.27
C GLU A 586 -7.90 3.00 -4.19
N ILE A 587 -8.36 4.24 -3.95
CA ILE A 587 -9.78 4.60 -3.92
C ILE A 587 -10.42 4.37 -5.30
N LEU A 588 -9.79 4.85 -6.37
CA LEU A 588 -10.28 4.69 -7.74
C LEU A 588 -10.34 3.21 -8.15
N LEU A 589 -9.30 2.43 -7.83
CA LEU A 589 -9.28 1.00 -8.11
C LEU A 589 -10.28 0.23 -7.27
N TRP A 590 -10.51 0.62 -6.01
CA TRP A 590 -11.53 0.01 -5.17
C TRP A 590 -12.94 0.27 -5.71
N LEU A 591 -13.20 1.49 -6.20
CA LEU A 591 -14.47 1.87 -6.83
C LEU A 591 -14.70 1.08 -8.13
N ALA A 592 -13.66 0.94 -8.96
CA ALA A 592 -13.75 0.21 -10.22
C ALA A 592 -13.85 -1.32 -10.03
N ARG A 593 -13.06 -1.89 -9.10
CA ARG A 593 -12.96 -3.35 -8.88
C ARG A 593 -12.64 -3.69 -7.42
N ARG A 594 -13.67 -3.90 -6.61
CA ARG A 594 -13.53 -4.31 -5.19
C ARG A 594 -12.70 -5.58 -4.97
N ARG A 595 -12.77 -6.54 -5.91
CA ARG A 595 -12.06 -7.84 -5.79
C ARG A 595 -10.53 -7.73 -5.79
N ARG A 596 -9.99 -6.56 -6.14
CA ARG A 596 -8.55 -6.29 -6.20
C ARG A 596 -7.91 -6.10 -4.81
N PHE A 597 -8.71 -5.90 -3.75
CA PHE A 597 -8.24 -5.62 -2.38
C PHE A 597 -8.67 -6.71 -1.39
N PRO A 598 -8.02 -7.88 -1.38
CA PRO A 598 -8.24 -8.90 -0.36
C PRO A 598 -7.67 -8.44 1.00
N SER A 599 -8.44 -8.67 2.07
CA SER A 599 -8.09 -8.35 3.46
C SER A 599 -7.98 -9.58 4.35
N GLY A 600 -8.12 -10.79 3.79
CA GLY A 600 -8.11 -12.05 4.51
C GLY A 600 -8.71 -13.20 3.68
N ILE A 601 -8.63 -14.41 4.22
CA ILE A 601 -9.10 -15.64 3.61
C ILE A 601 -10.09 -16.32 4.56
N TRP A 602 -11.11 -16.97 4.03
CA TRP A 602 -12.04 -17.80 4.80
C TRP A 602 -12.39 -19.06 4.01
N PHE A 603 -12.81 -20.10 4.71
CA PHE A 603 -13.07 -21.42 4.14
C PHE A 603 -14.55 -21.77 4.29
N ASP A 604 -15.19 -22.17 3.20
CA ASP A 604 -16.50 -22.80 3.20
C ASP A 604 -16.34 -24.32 3.25
N ILE A 605 -16.71 -24.94 4.37
CA ILE A 605 -16.58 -26.39 4.55
C ILE A 605 -17.84 -27.06 3.99
N ILE A 606 -17.68 -27.81 2.91
CA ILE A 606 -18.73 -28.70 2.40
C ILE A 606 -18.51 -30.04 3.10
N SER A 607 -19.02 -30.16 4.33
CA SER A 607 -19.03 -31.46 5.00
C SER A 607 -19.94 -32.40 4.22
N GLY A 608 -19.44 -33.58 3.84
CA GLY A 608 -20.23 -34.64 3.23
C GLY A 608 -21.29 -35.14 4.20
N ALA A 609 -22.45 -34.47 4.25
CA ALA A 609 -23.61 -34.95 4.98
C ALA A 609 -24.27 -36.09 4.17
N ASN A 610 -24.01 -37.32 4.60
CA ASN A 610 -24.89 -38.48 4.64
C ASN A 610 -25.97 -38.62 3.55
N SER A 611 -25.70 -39.50 2.58
CA SER A 611 -26.73 -40.35 2.01
C SER A 611 -26.12 -41.65 1.46
N PHE A 612 -25.67 -42.54 2.36
CA PHE A 612 -25.60 -43.96 2.01
C PHE A 612 -26.37 -44.74 3.05
N SER A 613 -27.54 -45.20 2.60
CA SER A 613 -28.24 -46.34 3.17
C SER A 613 -27.25 -47.45 3.51
N SER A 614 -27.41 -47.98 4.70
CA SER A 614 -26.91 -49.28 5.13
C SER A 614 -26.98 -50.31 4.00
N ASP A 615 -25.84 -50.64 3.40
CA ASP A 615 -25.29 -52.00 3.40
C ASP A 615 -23.93 -52.05 2.72
N GLU A 616 -23.11 -53.03 3.14
CA GLU A 616 -21.73 -53.34 2.74
C GLU A 616 -20.60 -52.71 3.57
N ARG A 617 -20.46 -53.27 4.79
CA ARG A 617 -19.20 -53.33 5.51
C ARG A 617 -18.26 -54.33 4.80
N ARG A 618 -17.15 -53.83 4.25
CA ARG A 618 -15.78 -54.39 4.33
C ARG A 618 -14.92 -53.79 3.21
N PHE A 619 -14.16 -52.74 3.50
CA PHE A 619 -12.77 -52.54 3.06
C PHE A 619 -12.17 -51.40 3.90
N ASN A 620 -10.88 -51.52 4.22
CA ASN A 620 -10.18 -50.79 5.27
C ASN A 620 -10.21 -49.25 5.12
N GLY A 621 -10.46 -48.56 6.23
CA GLY A 621 -9.92 -47.24 6.55
C GLY A 621 -10.27 -46.09 5.61
N ILE A 622 -11.56 -45.84 5.34
CA ILE A 622 -11.97 -44.64 4.61
C ILE A 622 -11.72 -43.43 5.51
N GLN A 623 -10.65 -42.69 5.22
CA GLN A 623 -10.39 -41.37 5.79
C GLN A 623 -11.51 -40.42 5.40
N GLU A 624 -12.06 -39.71 6.38
CA GLU A 624 -13.00 -38.61 6.13
C GLU A 624 -12.29 -37.55 5.29
N THR A 625 -12.63 -37.47 4.00
CA THR A 625 -12.15 -36.42 3.10
C THR A 625 -12.95 -35.15 3.37
N ALA A 626 -12.36 -34.20 4.07
CA ALA A 626 -12.99 -32.90 4.27
C ALA A 626 -12.74 -32.00 3.04
N LEU A 627 -13.82 -31.52 2.44
CA LEU A 627 -13.80 -30.61 1.28
C LEU A 627 -14.04 -29.18 1.74
N SER A 628 -13.17 -28.25 1.37
CA SER A 628 -13.40 -26.82 1.59
C SER A 628 -13.15 -25.97 0.34
N ILE A 629 -13.91 -24.88 0.21
CA ILE A 629 -13.73 -23.86 -0.82
C ILE A 629 -13.05 -22.64 -0.22
N LEU A 630 -12.00 -22.16 -0.89
CA LEU A 630 -11.25 -20.98 -0.51
C LEU A 630 -11.92 -19.70 -1.01
N HIS A 631 -12.26 -18.79 -0.10
CA HIS A 631 -12.78 -17.47 -0.46
C HIS A 631 -11.94 -16.34 0.14
N SER A 632 -11.86 -15.22 -0.58
CA SER A 632 -11.19 -14.00 -0.11
C SER A 632 -12.20 -13.03 0.50
N LYS A 633 -11.88 -12.48 1.68
CA LYS A 633 -12.59 -11.33 2.24
C LYS A 633 -12.01 -10.06 1.61
N TYR A 634 -12.85 -9.09 1.24
CA TYR A 634 -12.41 -7.84 0.62
C TYR A 634 -12.39 -6.68 1.62
N ALA A 635 -11.41 -5.78 1.46
CA ALA A 635 -11.23 -4.62 2.32
C ALA A 635 -12.36 -3.58 2.14
N THR A 636 -12.77 -2.96 3.25
CA THR A 636 -13.63 -1.78 3.22
C THR A 636 -12.81 -0.52 2.93
N LEU A 637 -13.45 0.52 2.37
CA LEU A 637 -12.78 1.80 2.09
C LEU A 637 -12.10 2.38 3.33
N GLY A 638 -12.74 2.27 4.51
CA GLY A 638 -12.16 2.72 5.77
C GLY A 638 -10.86 2.01 6.12
N GLN A 639 -10.76 0.69 5.89
CA GLN A 639 -9.52 -0.07 6.12
C GLN A 639 -8.39 0.38 5.19
N ILE A 640 -8.70 0.75 3.95
CA ILE A 640 -7.71 1.24 2.99
C ILE A 640 -7.19 2.63 3.38
N VAL A 641 -8.10 3.53 3.77
CA VAL A 641 -7.81 4.97 3.91
C VAL A 641 -7.34 5.35 5.33
N PHE A 642 -7.90 4.74 6.38
CA PHE A 642 -7.59 5.07 7.78
C PHE A 642 -6.08 5.02 8.14
N PRO A 643 -5.30 4.03 7.69
CA PRO A 643 -3.87 3.93 8.00
C PRO A 643 -3.05 5.10 7.44
N CYS A 644 -3.45 5.63 6.27
CA CYS A 644 -2.79 6.76 5.64
C CYS A 644 -2.98 8.03 6.48
N TYR A 645 -4.22 8.31 6.91
CA TYR A 645 -4.50 9.45 7.78
C TYR A 645 -3.97 9.25 9.21
N ALA A 646 -4.01 8.04 9.76
CA ALA A 646 -3.46 7.76 11.08
C ALA A 646 -1.95 8.02 11.15
N ARG A 647 -1.21 7.80 10.04
CA ARG A 647 0.22 8.14 9.95
C ARG A 647 0.46 9.65 9.91
N VAL A 648 -0.40 10.39 9.23
CA VAL A 648 -0.27 11.84 9.03
C VAL A 648 -0.65 12.62 10.29
N PHE A 649 -1.76 12.24 10.92
CA PHE A 649 -2.25 12.89 12.13
C PHE A 649 -1.67 12.30 13.42
N GLY A 650 -1.01 11.13 13.35
CA GLY A 650 -0.35 10.52 14.50
C GLY A 650 0.76 11.38 15.10
N ASN A 651 1.37 12.26 14.31
CA ASN A 651 2.40 13.20 14.76
C ASN A 651 1.86 14.50 15.36
N ILE A 652 0.55 14.79 15.23
CA ILE A 652 -0.09 15.91 15.92
C ILE A 652 -0.25 15.51 17.39
N SER A 653 0.87 15.58 18.11
CA SER A 653 0.94 15.14 19.49
C SER A 653 0.18 16.11 20.40
N THR A 654 -0.35 15.57 21.50
CA THR A 654 -0.86 16.35 22.65
C THR A 654 0.19 17.32 23.23
N THR A 655 1.46 17.14 22.88
CA THR A 655 2.54 18.07 23.27
C THR A 655 2.48 19.39 22.52
N PHE A 656 1.96 19.41 21.28
CA PHE A 656 1.79 20.64 20.50
C PHE A 656 0.71 21.53 21.12
N SER A 657 -0.47 20.97 21.41
CA SER A 657 -1.54 21.70 22.07
C SER A 657 -1.14 22.20 23.45
N ARG A 658 -0.37 21.40 24.21
CA ARG A 658 0.20 21.83 25.50
C ARG A 658 1.17 23.00 25.35
N ARG A 659 2.07 22.98 24.35
CA ARG A 659 3.01 24.08 24.07
C ARG A 659 2.29 25.35 23.63
N LEU A 660 1.25 25.21 22.81
CA LEU A 660 0.40 26.32 22.39
C LEU A 660 -0.28 26.96 23.60
N ALA A 661 -0.94 26.16 24.44
CA ALA A 661 -1.62 26.63 25.64
C ALA A 661 -0.65 27.25 26.66
N SER A 662 0.51 26.64 26.89
CA SER A 662 1.51 27.20 27.80
C SER A 662 2.10 28.51 27.26
N GLY A 663 2.33 28.61 25.94
CA GLY A 663 2.83 29.83 25.30
C GLY A 663 1.84 30.99 25.42
N ILE A 664 0.55 30.72 25.17
CA ILE A 664 -0.55 31.70 25.34
C ILE A 664 -0.73 32.14 26.79
N LEU A 665 -0.55 31.24 27.77
CA LEU A 665 -0.71 31.61 29.18
C LEU A 665 0.49 32.36 29.76
N SER A 666 1.70 32.10 29.25
CA SER A 666 2.93 32.67 29.80
C SER A 666 3.50 33.87 29.03
N GLY A 667 2.88 34.25 27.90
CA GLY A 667 3.45 35.28 27.01
C GLY A 667 4.73 34.82 26.29
N GLN A 668 5.01 33.52 26.26
CA GLN A 668 6.17 32.95 25.59
C GLN A 668 5.87 32.61 24.12
N ARG A 669 6.92 32.31 23.35
CA ARG A 669 6.85 32.11 21.90
C ARG A 669 5.85 31.02 21.52
N ILE A 670 4.85 31.39 20.72
CA ILE A 670 3.84 30.48 20.16
C ILE A 670 4.46 29.70 18.99
N PRO A 671 4.26 28.37 18.89
CA PRO A 671 4.75 27.60 17.75
C PRO A 671 4.07 28.05 16.43
N SER A 672 4.88 28.20 15.38
CA SER A 672 4.45 28.81 14.11
C SER A 672 4.13 27.82 12.98
N CYS A 673 4.40 26.52 13.16
CA CYS A 673 4.18 25.47 12.15
C CYS A 673 3.56 24.25 12.81
N LEU A 674 2.64 23.59 12.12
CA LEU A 674 2.14 22.28 12.51
C LEU A 674 3.12 21.25 11.94
N ASP A 675 3.76 20.40 12.77
CA ASP A 675 4.68 19.36 12.28
C ASP A 675 3.91 18.21 11.61
N THR A 676 3.28 18.51 10.47
CA THR A 676 2.52 17.57 9.66
C THR A 676 3.44 16.74 8.76
N TYR A 677 3.00 15.52 8.44
CA TYR A 677 3.77 14.61 7.60
C TYR A 677 3.79 15.13 6.14
N ILE A 678 4.92 15.69 5.74
CA ILE A 678 5.23 16.04 4.34
C ILE A 678 5.96 14.84 3.70
N PRO A 679 5.65 14.45 2.45
CA PRO A 679 6.39 13.39 1.76
C PRO A 679 7.89 13.70 1.71
N SER A 680 8.72 12.68 1.88
CA SER A 680 10.18 12.82 1.88
C SER A 680 10.67 13.50 0.62
N THR A 681 11.45 14.58 0.79
CA THR A 681 12.05 15.31 -0.33
C THR A 681 13.10 14.44 -1.02
N LEU A 682 12.81 13.98 -2.23
CA LEU A 682 13.83 13.38 -3.09
C LEU A 682 14.90 14.43 -3.43
N PRO A 683 16.18 14.02 -3.56
CA PRO A 683 17.23 14.92 -4.01
C PRO A 683 16.95 15.41 -5.44
N TRP A 684 17.51 16.56 -5.80
CA TRP A 684 17.40 17.06 -7.17
C TRP A 684 18.18 16.16 -8.13
N MET A 685 17.60 15.83 -9.28
CA MET A 685 18.22 14.90 -10.22
C MET A 685 19.24 15.61 -11.12
N HIS A 686 20.49 15.15 -11.06
CA HIS A 686 21.61 15.66 -11.87
C HIS A 686 22.07 14.56 -12.84
N ILE A 687 21.49 14.51 -14.05
CA ILE A 687 21.90 13.61 -15.13
C ILE A 687 21.92 14.37 -16.45
N SER A 688 22.59 13.85 -17.48
CA SER A 688 22.56 14.53 -18.78
C SER A 688 21.16 14.44 -19.42
N PHE A 689 20.77 15.43 -20.24
CA PHE A 689 19.47 15.42 -20.92
C PHE A 689 19.31 14.18 -21.82
N ARG A 690 20.40 13.69 -22.41
CA ARG A 690 20.42 12.49 -23.26
C ARG A 690 20.14 11.22 -22.46
N GLU A 691 20.71 11.11 -21.26
CA GLU A 691 20.44 10.00 -20.34
C GLU A 691 19.01 10.07 -19.81
N TYR A 692 18.50 11.26 -19.48
CA TYR A 692 17.13 11.42 -19.05
C TYR A 692 16.12 11.02 -20.12
N TRP A 693 16.34 11.42 -21.37
CA TRP A 693 15.48 11.01 -22.49
C TRP A 693 15.50 9.49 -22.68
N ARG A 694 16.68 8.86 -22.60
CA ARG A 694 16.80 7.38 -22.65
C ARG A 694 16.03 6.70 -21.53
N LEU A 695 16.13 7.21 -20.29
CA LEU A 695 15.37 6.69 -19.15
C LEU A 695 13.87 6.79 -19.36
N CYS A 696 13.38 7.95 -19.85
CA CYS A 696 11.96 8.15 -20.18
C CYS A 696 11.49 7.21 -21.29
N TYR A 697 12.27 7.07 -22.35
CA TYR A 697 11.93 6.20 -23.47
C TYR A 697 11.89 4.73 -23.03
N CYS A 698 12.92 4.25 -22.32
CA CYS A 698 13.00 2.87 -21.84
C CYS A 698 11.88 2.53 -20.86
N SER A 699 11.47 3.46 -19.99
CA SER A 699 10.39 3.23 -19.03
C SER A 699 9.03 3.08 -19.73
N ILE A 700 8.72 3.91 -20.72
CA ILE A 700 7.46 3.83 -21.48
C ILE A 700 7.43 2.58 -22.37
N VAL A 701 8.54 2.26 -23.03
CA VAL A 701 8.64 1.04 -23.85
C VAL A 701 8.51 -0.20 -22.98
N GLY A 702 9.10 -0.20 -21.77
CA GLY A 702 8.96 -1.27 -20.79
C GLY A 702 7.51 -1.58 -20.41
N CYS A 703 6.62 -0.58 -20.43
CA CYS A 703 5.19 -0.77 -20.17
C CYS A 703 4.40 -1.46 -21.31
N SER A 704 4.94 -1.52 -22.54
CA SER A 704 4.26 -2.26 -23.63
C SER A 704 4.50 -3.76 -23.61
N LEU A 705 5.56 -4.20 -22.91
CA LEU A 705 5.98 -5.59 -22.81
C LEU A 705 5.31 -6.33 -21.63
N SER A 706 4.43 -5.66 -20.88
CA SER A 706 3.73 -6.19 -19.69
C SER A 706 2.30 -6.64 -19.95
#